data_AF-A0A924DP29-F1
#
_entry.id   AF-A0A924DP29-F1
#
_cell.length_a   1.000
_cell.length_b   1.000
_cell.length_c   1.000
_cell.angle_alpha   90.00
_cell.angle_beta   90.00
_cell.angle_gamma   90.00
#
_symmetry.space_group_name_H-M   'P 1'
#
loop_
_entity.id
_entity.type
_entity.pdbx_description
1 polymer ?
#
loop_
_entity_poly.entity_id
_entity_poly.type
_entity_poly.pdbx_seq_one_letter_code
_entity_poly.pdbx_strand_id
1 'polypeptide(L)'
;MKRLLTLYLLLAMPALKAGELDSIALITPTTYERASSSTQTIKSKVTVTLGDFINTDVAVEVRKKIATYSKDLSSYFPKPGELDAFVDKVVTEGKNNIIGNDFSDAKLIRFYEHLGNKLIGGVADKILSTEGVKDPSRRELWVNKILAPFQSCIGKSKNSQYDASHCMDALTTSLVPSAGIGLVYELSRASLNSALPENLRASFNANQADLYKECIKKTAGGASDVKACALQAMRSGVLKVTDLKLSKTISGASSSLAVAKSVKNAVWPDFTLCTQKVGTDKNSNTGLSEQFMDCIDRLVKTTGMQLVQDKLNTNASIKANFSKAELAKLTIEKVQSFKECIEDQKKNNIRKDGMLDTSKCETSITNDITYKVVVKTLAQTANDSFKSDHSVALKLGNEGKQLLDECWSNDQTPKQGEGCLRKTILNFSQNIAAVKLDKAIPSDLKIKKELTQSSLKELASCLEKQLPANISDARDLGAQTSVCSNKLTRNVALQVAKESVRSKAIENKMSEADADQLVKTYVEQKFMNCIGTIPTDAKLDSCSGELKKNVAVTMASSQIRSNAAGKVSPAETEVLINTLVNQKFSSCIGTNPSDAKLNDCVADLTKGATKSIVLSYEKKQIKDQLNADSTPTKLKPVENNFVACVDKPSPAEEVSKELDECTKQFALEFARTLGDLKLNSLMKSVLGLSTYNDQKKNLDLILNKYNECLDDLKKIKMEDGLLDKLTFCTDGLERRGLSFVSSTVNTWMSSEEKDAATIMIKNEFANFIPCLGGLMPSSPFSQKLQANADSILKPLSIMISQYIEYSPENAKRNLDDIIKMLSTDLKDVASNPASRKALIDGLYNNGALDQFIKSMVHSEVKGAFDKMSESDLPKDLRAFLLNKENFDKIFLSKEGKVIKDMVMEKILKPVLMDQASMSSPLMVAAKDSVKDRVISMLVNSPNFGDQIIKSSVQNQINDMGGFTRLMAKALYGSNSLNWENVRTTPDGKIAEAYIRDNILLPKFKGITLSKEEEKKYKDEAGKLVKVAVKKYD
;
A
#
# COMPACT_ATOMS: atom_id res chain seq x y z
N MET A 1 -20.13 -15.68 68.03
CA MET A 1 -18.84 -15.24 67.44
C MET A 1 -18.68 -13.73 67.33
N LYS A 2 -19.53 -12.97 66.62
CA LYS A 2 -19.42 -11.49 66.56
C LYS A 2 -19.33 -10.81 67.94
N ARG A 3 -20.21 -11.15 68.90
CA ARG A 3 -20.16 -10.59 70.27
C ARG A 3 -18.91 -10.98 71.08
N LEU A 4 -18.36 -12.18 70.86
CA LEU A 4 -17.11 -12.64 71.48
C LEU A 4 -15.89 -11.96 70.84
N LEU A 5 -15.93 -11.72 69.53
CA LEU A 5 -14.92 -10.95 68.82
C LEU A 5 -14.96 -9.47 69.24
N THR A 6 -16.14 -8.89 69.45
CA THR A 6 -16.30 -7.54 70.00
C THR A 6 -15.80 -7.45 71.44
N LEU A 7 -16.08 -8.45 72.28
CA LEU A 7 -15.55 -8.51 73.66
C LEU A 7 -14.03 -8.68 73.68
N TYR A 8 -13.47 -9.52 72.80
CA TYR A 8 -12.02 -9.73 72.67
C TYR A 8 -11.33 -8.50 72.08
N LEU A 9 -11.94 -7.80 71.11
CA LEU A 9 -11.44 -6.51 70.59
C LEU A 9 -11.54 -5.39 71.63
N LEU A 10 -12.60 -5.35 72.46
CA LEU A 10 -12.75 -4.39 73.56
C LEU A 10 -11.75 -4.66 74.71
N LEU A 11 -11.41 -5.92 74.98
CA LEU A 11 -10.46 -6.32 76.03
C LEU A 11 -8.99 -6.32 75.57
N ALA A 12 -8.70 -6.57 74.30
CA ALA A 12 -7.33 -6.62 73.77
C ALA A 12 -6.79 -5.25 73.32
N MET A 13 -7.64 -4.30 72.94
CA MET A 13 -7.18 -2.98 72.46
C MET A 13 -6.52 -2.07 73.53
N PRO A 14 -6.91 -2.10 74.82
CA PRO A 14 -6.17 -1.37 75.85
C PRO A 14 -4.80 -2.02 76.14
N ALA A 15 -4.73 -3.35 76.16
CA ALA A 15 -3.50 -4.09 76.46
C ALA A 15 -2.45 -3.98 75.34
N LEU A 16 -2.86 -3.96 74.06
CA LEU A 16 -1.96 -3.75 72.92
C LEU A 16 -1.43 -2.30 72.82
N LYS A 17 -2.09 -1.31 73.44
CA LYS A 17 -1.64 0.09 73.44
C LYS A 17 -0.67 0.43 74.59
N ALA A 18 -0.66 -0.35 75.67
CA ALA A 18 0.26 -0.15 76.81
C ALA A 18 1.68 -0.69 76.53
N GLY A 19 1.79 -1.82 75.83
CA GLY A 19 3.08 -2.48 75.56
C GLY A 19 4.07 -1.67 74.70
N GLU A 20 3.60 -0.67 73.94
CA GLU A 20 4.45 0.24 73.16
C GLU A 20 5.33 1.12 74.07
N LEU A 21 4.78 1.61 75.18
CA LEU A 21 5.50 2.52 76.06
C LEU A 21 6.40 1.77 77.04
N ASP A 22 6.11 0.50 77.35
CA ASP A 22 6.86 -0.31 78.32
C ASP A 22 8.35 -0.46 77.96
N SER A 23 8.69 -0.46 76.67
CA SER A 23 10.09 -0.49 76.21
C SER A 23 10.87 0.82 76.40
N ILE A 24 10.20 1.91 76.81
CA ILE A 24 10.83 3.22 77.00
C ILE A 24 11.15 3.40 78.48
N ALA A 25 12.42 3.33 78.85
CA ALA A 25 12.85 3.61 80.22
C ALA A 25 12.60 5.08 80.60
N LEU A 26 12.09 5.33 81.81
CA LEU A 26 12.01 6.68 82.40
C LEU A 26 13.38 7.14 82.90
N ILE A 27 13.49 8.44 83.18
CA ILE A 27 14.70 9.01 83.77
C ILE A 27 14.45 9.17 85.27
N THR A 28 15.14 8.38 86.09
CA THR A 28 15.01 8.37 87.55
C THR A 28 16.34 8.78 88.20
N PRO A 29 16.61 10.09 88.38
CA PRO A 29 17.86 10.57 88.98
C PRO A 29 18.06 10.06 90.41
N THR A 30 16.96 9.86 91.13
CA THR A 30 16.91 9.22 92.45
C THR A 30 16.30 7.83 92.32
N THR A 31 16.89 6.83 92.97
CA THR A 31 16.36 5.46 92.97
C THR A 31 15.07 5.37 93.79
N TYR A 32 14.09 4.60 93.32
CA TYR A 32 12.88 4.28 94.09
C TYR A 32 13.08 3.15 95.11
N GLU A 33 14.22 2.45 95.06
CA GLU A 33 14.53 1.36 95.98
C GLU A 33 15.30 1.87 97.20
N ARG A 34 14.60 1.99 98.32
CA ARG A 34 15.21 2.20 99.64
C ARG A 34 14.32 1.59 100.72
N ALA A 35 14.79 0.53 101.36
CA ALA A 35 14.12 -0.02 102.53
C ALA A 35 14.58 0.72 103.78
N SER A 36 13.65 1.33 104.53
CA SER A 36 13.97 1.79 105.88
C SER A 36 14.39 0.65 106.81
N SER A 37 15.31 0.95 107.71
CA SER A 37 15.68 0.05 108.80
C SER A 37 14.54 -0.13 109.81
N SER A 38 14.55 -1.23 110.56
CA SER A 38 13.58 -1.48 111.65
C SER A 38 13.51 -0.31 112.64
N THR A 39 14.65 0.31 112.95
CA THR A 39 14.76 1.48 113.84
C THR A 39 14.08 2.73 113.27
N GLN A 40 14.18 2.97 111.95
CA GLN A 40 13.49 4.08 111.27
C GLN A 40 11.97 3.87 111.24
N THR A 41 11.53 2.62 111.04
CA THR A 41 10.10 2.28 111.08
C THR A 41 9.50 2.50 112.47
N ILE A 42 10.23 2.12 113.53
CA ILE A 42 9.80 2.36 114.92
C ILE A 42 9.77 3.87 115.23
N LYS A 43 10.81 4.62 114.82
CA LYS A 43 10.85 6.08 115.00
C LYS A 43 9.68 6.79 114.31
N SER A 44 9.37 6.43 113.07
CA SER A 44 8.21 7.01 112.36
C SER A 44 6.91 6.76 113.12
N LYS A 45 6.66 5.53 113.59
CA LYS A 45 5.47 5.21 114.38
C LYS A 45 5.38 6.06 115.65
N VAL A 46 6.48 6.21 116.38
CA VAL A 46 6.53 7.02 117.61
C VAL A 46 6.26 8.49 117.30
N THR A 47 6.90 9.07 116.28
CA THR A 47 6.72 10.48 115.88
C THR A 47 5.31 10.76 115.35
N VAL A 48 4.71 9.84 114.60
CA VAL A 48 3.33 9.97 114.09
C VAL A 48 2.30 9.83 115.22
N THR A 49 2.53 8.93 116.19
CA THR A 49 1.60 8.69 117.31
C THR A 49 1.68 9.76 118.40
N LEU A 50 2.85 10.37 118.63
CA LEU A 50 3.05 11.42 119.64
C LEU A 50 2.59 12.83 119.20
N GLY A 51 2.04 12.98 117.99
CA GLY A 51 1.31 14.19 117.62
C GLY A 51 2.14 15.37 117.11
N ASP A 52 3.44 15.22 116.83
CA ASP A 52 4.25 16.29 116.20
C ASP A 52 3.69 16.74 114.84
N PHE A 53 2.93 15.87 114.16
CA PHE A 53 2.24 16.17 112.91
C PHE A 53 0.88 16.87 113.10
N ILE A 54 0.27 16.84 114.29
CA ILE A 54 -1.06 17.44 114.56
C ILE A 54 -0.98 18.99 114.55
N ASN A 55 0.20 19.55 114.85
CA ASN A 55 0.46 20.99 114.81
C ASN A 55 1.07 21.50 113.49
N THR A 56 1.38 20.62 112.54
CA THR A 56 1.96 21.01 111.24
C THR A 56 0.87 21.11 110.19
N ASP A 57 0.62 22.31 109.65
CA ASP A 57 -0.27 22.46 108.51
C ASP A 57 0.36 21.81 107.28
N VAL A 58 -0.07 20.58 106.99
CA VAL A 58 0.39 19.77 105.86
C VAL A 58 0.27 20.52 104.54
N ALA A 59 -0.71 21.43 104.39
CA ALA A 59 -0.83 22.28 103.20
C ALA A 59 0.31 23.30 103.09
N VAL A 60 0.74 23.90 104.20
CA VAL A 60 1.87 24.84 104.23
C VAL A 60 3.18 24.12 103.87
N GLU A 61 3.40 22.90 104.37
CA GLU A 61 4.63 22.15 104.08
C GLU A 61 4.68 21.63 102.64
N VAL A 62 3.54 21.19 102.09
CA VAL A 62 3.42 20.83 100.67
C VAL A 62 3.66 22.06 99.78
N ARG A 63 3.08 23.22 100.11
CA ARG A 63 3.35 24.48 99.40
C ARG A 63 4.83 24.87 99.47
N LYS A 64 5.47 24.74 100.63
CA LYS A 64 6.90 25.04 100.80
C LYS A 64 7.79 24.18 99.89
N LYS A 65 7.46 22.89 99.76
CA LYS A 65 8.15 21.99 98.83
C LYS A 65 7.87 22.30 97.36
N ILE A 66 6.65 22.71 97.00
CA ILE A 66 6.28 23.06 95.62
C ILE A 66 6.83 24.45 95.23
N ALA A 67 6.96 25.37 96.18
CA ALA A 67 7.46 26.72 95.96
C ALA A 67 8.84 26.74 95.28
N THR A 68 9.69 25.75 95.59
CA THR A 68 10.99 25.56 94.95
C THR A 68 10.90 25.32 93.44
N TYR A 69 9.75 24.83 92.95
CA TYR A 69 9.45 24.56 91.54
C TYR A 69 8.46 25.56 90.92
N SER A 70 7.95 26.53 91.69
CA SER A 70 6.90 27.47 91.24
C SER A 70 7.32 28.28 90.01
N LYS A 71 8.59 28.69 89.93
CA LYS A 71 9.14 29.38 88.77
C LYS A 71 9.05 28.52 87.49
N ASP A 72 9.39 27.24 87.60
CA ASP A 72 9.40 26.31 86.46
C ASP A 72 7.97 25.88 86.07
N LEU A 73 7.03 25.89 87.01
CA LEU A 73 5.64 25.54 86.77
C LEU A 73 4.76 26.72 86.30
N SER A 74 5.22 27.96 86.50
CA SER A 74 4.45 29.18 86.23
C SER A 74 3.96 29.29 84.77
N SER A 75 4.72 28.79 83.80
CA SER A 75 4.32 28.79 82.38
C SER A 75 3.16 27.84 82.07
N TYR A 76 2.91 26.85 82.94
CA TYR A 76 1.86 25.85 82.77
C TYR A 76 0.58 26.21 83.53
N PHE A 77 0.68 27.15 84.47
CA PHE A 77 -0.41 27.70 85.26
C PHE A 77 -0.41 29.24 85.10
N PRO A 78 -0.74 29.73 83.90
CA PRO A 78 -0.46 31.11 83.48
C PRO A 78 -1.29 32.15 84.23
N LYS A 79 -2.41 31.76 84.87
CA LYS A 79 -3.20 32.69 85.67
C LYS A 79 -2.56 32.87 87.05
N PRO A 80 -2.39 34.10 87.56
CA PRO A 80 -1.88 34.34 88.90
C PRO A 80 -2.66 33.53 89.95
N GLY A 81 -1.96 32.77 90.78
CA GLY A 81 -2.55 31.92 91.83
C GLY A 81 -3.20 30.60 91.34
N GLU A 82 -3.18 30.28 90.04
CA GLU A 82 -3.76 29.03 89.51
C GLU A 82 -3.04 27.78 90.03
N LEU A 83 -1.71 27.83 90.13
CA LEU A 83 -0.90 26.76 90.71
C LEU A 83 -1.27 26.56 92.17
N ASP A 84 -1.34 27.63 92.96
CA ASP A 84 -1.67 27.57 94.38
C ASP A 84 -3.09 27.03 94.60
N ALA A 85 -4.07 27.48 93.82
CA ALA A 85 -5.43 26.98 93.87
C ALA A 85 -5.53 25.49 93.50
N PHE A 86 -4.74 25.04 92.52
CA PHE A 86 -4.66 23.62 92.15
C PHE A 86 -4.06 22.78 93.29
N VAL A 87 -2.95 23.24 93.90
CA VAL A 87 -2.32 22.58 95.06
C VAL A 87 -3.31 22.50 96.22
N ASP A 88 -3.95 23.61 96.55
CA ASP A 88 -4.86 23.72 97.69
C ASP A 88 -6.05 22.78 97.58
N LYS A 89 -6.63 22.70 96.37
CA LYS A 89 -7.71 21.77 96.08
C LYS A 89 -7.28 20.34 96.37
N VAL A 90 -6.17 19.90 95.80
CA VAL A 90 -5.71 18.50 95.93
C VAL A 90 -5.32 18.16 97.36
N VAL A 91 -4.63 19.07 98.05
CA VAL A 91 -4.23 18.86 99.45
C VAL A 91 -5.45 18.82 100.38
N THR A 92 -6.40 19.74 100.21
CA THR A 92 -7.62 19.79 101.03
C THR A 92 -8.47 18.53 100.82
N GLU A 93 -8.63 18.08 99.57
CA GLU A 93 -9.30 16.82 99.25
C GLU A 93 -8.62 15.63 99.93
N GLY A 94 -7.29 15.53 99.89
CA GLY A 94 -6.56 14.44 100.54
C GLY A 94 -6.65 14.49 102.07
N LYS A 95 -6.53 15.68 102.67
CA LYS A 95 -6.62 15.87 104.11
C LYS A 95 -7.99 15.44 104.64
N ASN A 96 -9.06 15.89 104.00
CA ASN A 96 -10.43 15.61 104.42
C ASN A 96 -10.83 14.14 104.18
N ASN A 97 -10.42 13.55 103.05
CA ASN A 97 -10.90 12.24 102.64
C ASN A 97 -10.02 11.06 103.13
N ILE A 98 -8.75 11.31 103.48
CA ILE A 98 -7.78 10.24 103.81
C ILE A 98 -7.27 10.34 105.25
N ILE A 99 -6.83 11.53 105.67
CA ILE A 99 -6.28 11.73 107.02
C ILE A 99 -7.44 11.84 108.04
N GLY A 100 -8.37 12.78 107.81
CA GLY A 100 -9.42 13.12 108.77
C GLY A 100 -8.82 13.61 110.10
N ASN A 101 -9.33 13.10 111.23
CA ASN A 101 -8.85 13.46 112.57
C ASN A 101 -7.84 12.45 113.18
N ASP A 102 -7.40 11.45 112.42
CA ASP A 102 -6.56 10.35 112.94
C ASP A 102 -5.29 10.19 112.09
N PHE A 103 -4.14 10.34 112.76
CA PHE A 103 -2.81 10.31 112.16
C PHE A 103 -2.14 8.96 112.41
N SER A 104 -2.00 8.17 111.35
CA SER A 104 -1.24 6.92 111.37
C SER A 104 -0.34 6.83 110.13
N ASP A 105 0.77 6.08 110.22
CA ASP A 105 1.66 5.83 109.08
C ASP A 105 0.86 5.32 107.86
N ALA A 106 -0.13 4.45 108.07
CA ALA A 106 -0.98 3.91 107.00
C ALA A 106 -1.79 5.00 106.27
N LYS A 107 -2.36 5.97 107.02
CA LYS A 107 -3.10 7.09 106.43
C LYS A 107 -2.18 8.11 105.78
N LEU A 108 -1.00 8.36 106.34
CA LEU A 108 -0.01 9.26 105.75
C LEU A 108 0.60 8.67 104.47
N ILE A 109 0.87 7.37 104.41
CA ILE A 109 1.28 6.68 103.18
C ILE A 109 0.20 6.83 102.09
N ARG A 110 -1.08 6.61 102.43
CA ARG A 110 -2.21 6.84 101.50
C ARG A 110 -2.35 8.31 101.09
N PHE A 111 -2.05 9.24 101.98
CA PHE A 111 -2.06 10.67 101.66
C PHE A 111 -0.92 11.04 100.71
N TYR A 112 0.29 10.50 100.91
CA TYR A 112 1.39 10.63 99.94
C TYR A 112 1.06 9.98 98.60
N GLU A 113 0.41 8.82 98.59
CA GLU A 113 -0.11 8.19 97.38
C GLU A 113 -1.10 9.11 96.64
N HIS A 114 -2.01 9.75 97.37
CA HIS A 114 -2.95 10.74 96.80
C HIS A 114 -2.22 11.97 96.24
N LEU A 115 -1.23 12.52 96.94
CA LEU A 115 -0.43 13.63 96.42
C LEU A 115 0.35 13.22 95.16
N GLY A 116 0.98 12.04 95.13
CA GLY A 116 1.65 11.55 93.93
C GLY A 116 0.69 11.42 92.75
N ASN A 117 -0.46 10.77 92.96
CA ASN A 117 -1.43 10.51 91.89
C ASN A 117 -2.18 11.75 91.41
N LYS A 118 -2.64 12.63 92.32
CA LYS A 118 -3.52 13.76 91.98
C LYS A 118 -2.78 15.07 91.77
N LEU A 119 -1.78 15.35 92.61
CA LEU A 119 -1.02 16.60 92.51
C LEU A 119 0.08 16.44 91.44
N ILE A 120 1.00 15.50 91.62
CA ILE A 120 2.12 15.33 90.67
C ILE A 120 1.63 14.78 89.33
N GLY A 121 0.69 13.82 89.33
CA GLY A 121 0.04 13.34 88.11
C GLY A 121 -0.71 14.45 87.35
N GLY A 122 -1.40 15.34 88.06
CA GLY A 122 -2.09 16.49 87.43
C GLY A 122 -1.13 17.55 86.89
N VAL A 123 0.00 17.79 87.56
CA VAL A 123 1.09 18.64 87.03
C VAL A 123 1.67 18.01 85.75
N ALA A 124 1.92 16.70 85.75
CA ALA A 124 2.41 16.00 84.56
C ALA A 124 1.44 16.11 83.36
N ASP A 125 0.15 15.88 83.59
CA ASP A 125 -0.89 16.05 82.55
C ASP A 125 -0.93 17.49 82.02
N LYS A 126 -0.87 18.49 82.91
CA LYS A 126 -0.87 19.90 82.53
C LYS A 126 0.35 20.26 81.67
N ILE A 127 1.54 19.80 82.04
CA ILE A 127 2.77 19.97 81.24
C ILE A 127 2.59 19.32 79.86
N LEU A 128 2.19 18.05 79.80
CA LEU A 128 2.00 17.31 78.54
C LEU A 128 0.96 17.98 77.64
N SER A 129 -0.14 18.47 78.20
CA SER A 129 -1.20 19.14 77.46
C SER A 129 -0.77 20.50 76.89
N THR A 130 -0.03 21.29 77.67
CA THR A 130 0.42 22.64 77.29
C THR A 130 1.49 22.58 76.21
N GLU A 131 2.38 21.60 76.29
CA GLU A 131 3.51 21.40 75.36
C GLU A 131 3.15 20.56 74.12
N GLY A 132 1.86 20.25 73.92
CA GLY A 132 1.34 19.81 72.62
C GLY A 132 0.85 18.36 72.51
N VAL A 133 0.80 17.58 73.61
CA VAL A 133 0.17 16.24 73.61
C VAL A 133 -1.34 16.39 73.71
N LYS A 134 -1.98 16.63 72.57
CA LYS A 134 -3.42 16.97 72.51
C LYS A 134 -4.36 15.81 72.89
N ASP A 135 -3.99 14.56 72.60
CA ASP A 135 -4.81 13.37 72.88
C ASP A 135 -4.83 13.04 74.38
N PRO A 136 -5.98 13.16 75.08
CA PRO A 136 -6.10 12.86 76.51
C PRO A 136 -5.74 11.42 76.87
N SER A 137 -6.08 10.46 76.01
CA SER A 137 -5.82 9.03 76.27
C SER A 137 -4.32 8.75 76.29
N ARG A 138 -3.55 9.49 75.48
CA ARG A 138 -2.09 9.35 75.43
C ARG A 138 -1.42 10.06 76.59
N ARG A 139 -1.95 11.21 77.01
CA ARG A 139 -1.48 11.86 78.24
C ARG A 139 -1.68 10.95 79.45
N GLU A 140 -2.84 10.32 79.58
CA GLU A 140 -3.12 9.36 80.65
C GLU A 140 -2.12 8.20 80.67
N LEU A 141 -1.80 7.62 79.51
CA LEU A 141 -0.77 6.56 79.42
C LEU A 141 0.60 7.04 79.92
N TRP A 142 1.02 8.24 79.56
CA TRP A 142 2.29 8.82 80.02
C TRP A 142 2.27 9.15 81.50
N VAL A 143 1.19 9.73 82.02
CA VAL A 143 1.02 10.01 83.45
C VAL A 143 1.08 8.72 84.25
N ASN A 144 0.36 7.68 83.83
CA ASN A 144 0.39 6.36 84.48
C ASN A 144 1.79 5.76 84.43
N LYS A 145 2.50 5.88 83.29
CA LYS A 145 3.88 5.40 83.18
C LYS A 145 4.82 6.13 84.14
N ILE A 146 4.76 7.46 84.19
CA ILE A 146 5.57 8.30 85.10
C ILE A 146 5.31 7.95 86.57
N LEU A 147 4.05 7.67 86.92
CA LEU A 147 3.65 7.32 88.28
C LEU A 147 3.88 5.85 88.65
N ALA A 148 4.04 4.93 87.70
CA ALA A 148 4.15 3.50 88.00
C ALA A 148 5.32 3.13 88.94
N PRO A 149 6.55 3.67 88.79
CA PRO A 149 7.63 3.43 89.75
C PRO A 149 7.29 3.95 91.15
N PHE A 150 6.62 5.11 91.23
CA PHE A 150 6.15 5.68 92.48
C PHE A 150 5.09 4.80 93.13
N GLN A 151 4.10 4.31 92.38
CA GLN A 151 3.04 3.43 92.88
C GLN A 151 3.61 2.12 93.45
N SER A 152 4.63 1.56 92.79
CA SER A 152 5.36 0.38 93.29
C SER A 152 6.12 0.69 94.58
N CYS A 153 6.76 1.86 94.67
CA CYS A 153 7.50 2.31 95.85
C CYS A 153 6.58 2.57 97.05
N ILE A 154 5.50 3.33 96.84
CA ILE A 154 4.57 3.73 97.90
C ILE A 154 3.78 2.52 98.43
N GLY A 155 3.42 1.57 97.55
CA GLY A 155 2.75 0.33 97.95
C GLY A 155 3.61 -0.62 98.81
N LYS A 156 4.95 -0.48 98.74
CA LYS A 156 5.91 -1.22 99.58
C LYS A 156 6.35 -0.45 100.82
N SER A 157 5.93 0.81 100.97
CA SER A 157 6.34 1.68 102.07
C SER A 157 5.80 1.17 103.41
N LYS A 158 6.65 1.08 104.42
CA LYS A 158 6.29 0.61 105.78
C LYS A 158 6.06 1.76 106.75
N ASN A 159 6.55 2.96 106.43
CA ASN A 159 6.37 4.17 107.21
C ASN A 159 6.32 5.43 106.34
N SER A 160 5.69 6.50 106.83
CA SER A 160 5.51 7.71 106.04
C SER A 160 6.75 8.61 106.02
N GLN A 161 7.50 8.66 107.12
CA GLN A 161 8.59 9.62 107.29
C GLN A 161 9.81 9.31 106.42
N TYR A 162 10.14 8.03 106.22
CA TYR A 162 11.34 7.62 105.49
C TYR A 162 11.00 6.98 104.15
N ASP A 163 10.08 6.01 104.11
CA ASP A 163 9.78 5.29 102.86
C ASP A 163 8.93 6.15 101.93
N ALA A 164 7.75 6.62 102.38
CA ALA A 164 6.83 7.38 101.53
C ALA A 164 7.41 8.74 101.09
N SER A 165 8.08 9.47 102.00
CA SER A 165 8.76 10.71 101.65
C SER A 165 9.85 10.48 100.60
N HIS A 166 10.62 9.39 100.70
CA HIS A 166 11.64 9.07 99.71
C HIS A 166 11.03 8.74 98.35
N CYS A 167 9.94 7.97 98.31
CA CYS A 167 9.19 7.72 97.07
C CYS A 167 8.73 9.02 96.40
N MET A 168 8.26 10.00 97.19
CA MET A 168 7.85 11.30 96.67
C MET A 168 9.04 12.14 96.19
N ASP A 169 10.16 12.17 96.91
CA ASP A 169 11.35 12.90 96.48
C ASP A 169 11.92 12.29 95.17
N ALA A 170 11.86 10.97 95.01
CA ALA A 170 12.20 10.29 93.76
C ALA A 170 11.22 10.63 92.61
N LEU A 171 9.92 10.73 92.91
CA LEU A 171 8.92 11.17 91.94
C LEU A 171 9.14 12.62 91.49
N THR A 172 9.31 13.55 92.43
CA THR A 172 9.51 14.97 92.12
C THR A 172 10.79 15.21 91.30
N THR A 173 11.89 14.52 91.62
CA THR A 173 13.16 14.63 90.87
C THR A 173 13.11 13.98 89.49
N SER A 174 12.28 12.94 89.30
CA SER A 174 12.12 12.27 88.00
C SER A 174 11.09 12.93 87.08
N LEU A 175 10.18 13.76 87.63
CA LEU A 175 9.02 14.31 86.92
C LEU A 175 9.39 15.10 85.66
N VAL A 176 10.21 16.13 85.79
CA VAL A 176 10.49 17.06 84.67
C VAL A 176 11.26 16.37 83.54
N PRO A 177 12.33 15.58 83.81
CA PRO A 177 12.97 14.75 82.77
C PRO A 177 12.05 13.68 82.17
N SER A 178 11.18 13.05 82.98
CA SER A 178 10.27 11.99 82.51
C SER A 178 9.05 12.53 81.76
N ALA A 179 8.61 13.76 82.03
CA ALA A 179 7.65 14.46 81.20
C ALA A 179 8.31 14.87 79.87
N GLY A 180 9.57 15.32 79.89
CA GLY A 180 10.33 15.66 78.69
C GLY A 180 10.52 14.50 77.71
N ILE A 181 10.80 13.30 78.19
CA ILE A 181 10.86 12.11 77.31
C ILE A 181 9.49 11.78 76.70
N GLY A 182 8.41 11.93 77.49
CA GLY A 182 7.04 11.77 77.00
C GLY A 182 6.69 12.77 75.91
N LEU A 183 7.08 14.03 76.08
CA LEU A 183 6.93 15.07 75.06
C LEU A 183 7.69 14.74 73.77
N VAL A 184 8.98 14.42 73.86
CA VAL A 184 9.80 14.09 72.67
C VAL A 184 9.19 12.90 71.93
N TYR A 185 8.76 11.87 72.66
CA TYR A 185 8.16 10.69 72.06
C TYR A 185 6.84 11.02 71.36
N GLU A 186 5.93 11.71 72.04
CA GLU A 186 4.60 12.00 71.50
C GLU A 186 4.64 13.00 70.36
N LEU A 187 5.49 14.04 70.44
CA LEU A 187 5.69 14.99 69.36
C LEU A 187 6.34 14.30 68.14
N SER A 188 7.33 13.43 68.36
CA SER A 188 7.90 12.62 67.28
C SER A 188 6.84 11.72 66.64
N ARG A 189 6.03 11.05 67.46
CA ARG A 189 4.96 10.15 67.01
C ARG A 189 3.84 10.87 66.25
N ALA A 190 3.43 12.04 66.72
CA ALA A 190 2.34 12.80 66.12
C ALA A 190 2.78 13.59 64.88
N SER A 191 3.98 14.18 64.90
CA SER A 191 4.40 15.17 63.90
C SER A 191 5.45 14.67 62.92
N LEU A 192 6.29 13.70 63.28
CA LEU A 192 7.42 13.24 62.47
C LEU A 192 7.23 11.82 61.93
N ASN A 193 6.54 10.97 62.68
CA ASN A 193 6.44 9.54 62.41
C ASN A 193 5.49 9.17 61.26
N SER A 194 4.44 9.96 61.05
CA SER A 194 3.48 9.78 59.94
C SER A 194 4.18 9.80 58.56
N ALA A 195 5.32 10.49 58.48
CA ALA A 195 6.17 10.61 57.32
C ALA A 195 7.05 9.37 57.02
N LEU A 196 7.15 8.42 57.95
CA LEU A 196 8.02 7.25 57.84
C LEU A 196 7.24 5.99 57.43
N PRO A 197 7.89 5.04 56.70
CA PRO A 197 7.38 3.69 56.49
C PRO A 197 7.00 3.01 57.81
N GLU A 198 5.91 2.25 57.82
CA GLU A 198 5.32 1.65 59.03
C GLU A 198 6.33 0.87 59.88
N ASN A 199 7.24 0.12 59.23
CA ASN A 199 8.27 -0.67 59.89
C ASN A 199 9.39 0.15 60.57
N LEU A 200 9.52 1.44 60.27
CA LEU A 200 10.52 2.33 60.88
C LEU A 200 9.95 3.22 61.98
N ARG A 201 8.62 3.18 62.17
CA ARG A 201 7.91 4.14 63.02
C ARG A 201 8.22 3.98 64.51
N ALA A 202 8.10 2.76 65.02
CA ALA A 202 8.33 2.47 66.43
C ALA A 202 9.79 2.70 66.84
N SER A 203 10.73 2.21 66.01
CA SER A 203 12.16 2.39 66.26
C SER A 203 12.60 3.84 66.14
N PHE A 204 11.98 4.65 65.27
CA PHE A 204 12.25 6.09 65.20
C PHE A 204 11.87 6.80 66.50
N ASN A 205 10.66 6.60 67.02
CA ASN A 205 10.22 7.26 68.26
C ASN A 205 11.08 6.84 69.46
N ALA A 206 11.45 5.56 69.55
CA ALA A 206 12.37 5.07 70.58
C ALA A 206 13.75 5.74 70.48
N ASN A 207 14.32 5.85 69.28
CA ASN A 207 15.59 6.54 69.06
C ASN A 207 15.55 8.02 69.45
N GLN A 208 14.43 8.73 69.21
CA GLN A 208 14.29 10.13 69.65
C GLN A 208 14.25 10.24 71.17
N ALA A 209 13.55 9.33 71.83
CA ALA A 209 13.52 9.24 73.28
C ALA A 209 14.93 8.93 73.85
N ASP A 210 15.71 8.05 73.20
CA ASP A 210 17.07 7.73 73.63
C ASP A 210 18.05 8.89 73.39
N LEU A 211 17.95 9.61 72.28
CA LEU A 211 18.72 10.84 72.04
C LEU A 211 18.47 11.88 73.12
N TYR A 212 17.21 12.03 73.54
CA TYR A 212 16.84 12.89 74.65
C TYR A 212 17.47 12.42 75.97
N LYS A 213 17.39 11.12 76.30
CA LYS A 213 18.02 10.56 77.52
C LYS A 213 19.53 10.82 77.55
N GLU A 214 20.22 10.57 76.44
CA GLU A 214 21.66 10.79 76.35
C GLU A 214 22.06 12.26 76.50
N CYS A 215 21.19 13.19 76.07
CA CYS A 215 21.37 14.61 76.34
C CYS A 215 21.18 14.93 77.83
N ILE A 216 20.10 14.45 78.45
CA ILE A 216 19.81 14.71 79.87
C ILE A 216 20.87 14.14 80.82
N LYS A 217 21.44 12.97 80.52
CA LYS A 217 22.53 12.38 81.30
C LYS A 217 23.76 13.30 81.41
N LYS A 218 23.92 14.26 80.50
CA LYS A 218 25.04 15.20 80.43
C LYS A 218 24.73 16.57 81.04
N THR A 219 23.53 16.76 81.59
CA THR A 219 23.05 18.03 82.14
C THR A 219 22.60 17.88 83.59
N ALA A 220 22.21 19.00 84.23
CA ALA A 220 21.69 18.97 85.60
C ALA A 220 20.23 18.50 85.69
N GLY A 221 19.57 18.26 84.56
CA GLY A 221 18.19 17.76 84.49
C GLY A 221 17.12 18.80 84.85
N GLY A 222 17.47 20.09 84.92
CA GLY A 222 16.52 21.18 85.18
C GLY A 222 15.62 21.50 83.98
N ALA A 223 14.57 22.32 84.19
CA ALA A 223 13.58 22.64 83.15
C ALA A 223 14.19 23.24 81.86
N SER A 224 15.19 24.12 81.99
CA SER A 224 15.92 24.69 80.85
C SER A 224 16.71 23.63 80.07
N ASP A 225 17.35 22.70 80.76
CA ASP A 225 18.10 21.60 80.14
C ASP A 225 17.15 20.62 79.43
N VAL A 226 16.01 20.33 80.05
CA VAL A 226 14.95 19.51 79.44
C VAL A 226 14.44 20.12 78.14
N LYS A 227 14.17 21.42 78.12
CA LYS A 227 13.74 22.11 76.90
C LYS A 227 14.83 22.09 75.81
N ALA A 228 16.09 22.33 76.17
CA ALA A 228 17.20 22.28 75.23
C ALA A 228 17.42 20.87 74.64
N CYS A 229 17.38 19.83 75.48
CA CYS A 229 17.52 18.45 75.06
C CYS A 229 16.33 17.97 74.21
N ALA A 230 15.11 18.37 74.56
CA ALA A 230 13.93 18.07 73.76
C ALA A 230 14.01 18.73 72.37
N LEU A 231 14.42 19.99 72.31
CA LEU A 231 14.64 20.69 71.05
C LEU A 231 15.76 20.05 70.21
N GLN A 232 16.85 19.59 70.84
CA GLN A 232 17.92 18.88 70.14
C GLN A 232 17.44 17.56 69.54
N ALA A 233 16.67 16.77 70.29
CA ALA A 233 16.04 15.55 69.77
C ALA A 233 15.13 15.89 68.58
N MET A 234 14.25 16.89 68.70
CA MET A 234 13.38 17.31 67.60
C MET A 234 14.15 17.78 66.36
N ARG A 235 15.24 18.55 66.51
CA ARG A 235 16.12 18.95 65.39
C ARG A 235 16.69 17.71 64.69
N SER A 236 17.17 16.72 65.44
CA SER A 236 17.69 15.47 64.88
C SER A 236 16.61 14.66 64.15
N GLY A 237 15.41 14.56 64.75
CA GLY A 237 14.25 13.91 64.16
C GLY A 237 13.83 14.53 62.82
N VAL A 238 13.72 15.86 62.76
CA VAL A 238 13.39 16.61 61.53
C VAL A 238 14.43 16.36 60.45
N LEU A 239 15.73 16.41 60.77
CA LEU A 239 16.80 16.13 59.81
C LEU A 239 16.67 14.72 59.22
N LYS A 240 16.43 13.72 60.07
CA LYS A 240 16.34 12.30 59.66
C LYS A 240 15.11 12.01 58.79
N VAL A 241 13.94 12.52 59.17
CA VAL A 241 12.70 12.34 58.39
C VAL A 241 12.82 13.06 57.05
N THR A 242 13.35 14.29 57.06
CA THR A 242 13.55 15.06 55.83
C THR A 242 14.56 14.38 54.91
N ASP A 243 15.63 13.78 55.45
CA ASP A 243 16.62 13.03 54.66
C ASP A 243 15.98 11.87 53.90
N LEU A 244 15.19 11.07 54.61
CA LEU A 244 14.51 9.92 54.01
C LEU A 244 13.52 10.32 52.91
N LYS A 245 12.71 11.35 53.16
CA LYS A 245 11.71 11.81 52.19
C LYS A 245 12.36 12.48 50.99
N LEU A 246 13.22 13.48 51.23
CA LEU A 246 13.76 14.29 50.16
C LEU A 246 14.82 13.53 49.36
N SER A 247 15.62 12.66 49.98
CA SER A 247 16.55 11.81 49.20
C SER A 247 15.78 10.92 48.22
N LYS A 248 14.62 10.36 48.62
CA LYS A 248 13.78 9.58 47.71
C LYS A 248 13.24 10.44 46.56
N THR A 249 12.76 11.66 46.84
CA THR A 249 12.29 12.59 45.81
C THR A 249 13.42 13.00 44.86
N ILE A 250 14.59 13.38 45.38
CA ILE A 250 15.77 13.74 44.59
C ILE A 250 16.17 12.58 43.69
N SER A 251 16.29 11.36 44.22
CA SER A 251 16.66 10.19 43.42
C SER A 251 15.62 9.84 42.36
N GLY A 252 14.33 10.03 42.64
CA GLY A 252 13.26 9.77 41.67
C GLY A 252 13.14 10.82 40.57
N ALA A 253 13.51 12.07 40.85
CA ALA A 253 13.38 13.20 39.92
C ALA A 253 14.67 13.57 39.18
N SER A 254 15.83 13.16 39.68
CA SER A 254 17.13 13.42 39.05
C SER A 254 17.34 12.57 37.79
N SER A 255 18.11 13.09 36.85
CA SER A 255 18.52 12.39 35.63
C SER A 255 19.42 11.17 35.88
N SER A 256 20.11 11.11 37.02
CA SER A 256 21.01 10.01 37.40
C SER A 256 21.33 10.00 38.90
N LEU A 257 21.82 8.86 39.39
CA LEU A 257 22.30 8.72 40.77
C LEU A 257 23.44 9.71 41.12
N ALA A 258 24.33 10.00 40.16
CA ALA A 258 25.41 10.95 40.34
C ALA A 258 24.88 12.38 40.55
N VAL A 259 23.86 12.76 39.78
CA VAL A 259 23.22 14.06 39.92
C VAL A 259 22.41 14.13 41.22
N ALA A 260 21.68 13.08 41.59
CA ALA A 260 20.99 13.01 42.89
C ALA A 260 21.96 13.30 44.06
N LYS A 261 23.15 12.70 44.02
CA LYS A 261 24.20 12.93 45.03
C LYS A 261 24.71 14.38 45.01
N SER A 262 24.91 14.96 43.83
CA SER A 262 25.32 16.35 43.66
C SER A 262 24.30 17.34 44.23
N VAL A 263 23.01 17.17 43.88
CA VAL A 263 21.91 18.00 44.39
C VAL A 263 21.84 17.91 45.91
N LYS A 264 21.89 16.70 46.47
CA LYS A 264 21.89 16.51 47.93
C LYS A 264 23.07 17.24 48.58
N ASN A 265 24.28 17.07 48.07
CA ASN A 265 25.47 17.74 48.62
C ASN A 265 25.37 19.27 48.58
N ALA A 266 24.69 19.83 47.57
CA ALA A 266 24.51 21.27 47.46
C ALA A 266 23.48 21.84 48.47
N VAL A 267 22.39 21.12 48.75
CA VAL A 267 21.28 21.64 49.56
C VAL A 267 21.33 21.26 51.04
N TRP A 268 21.99 20.15 51.39
CA TRP A 268 21.99 19.60 52.75
C TRP A 268 22.71 20.46 53.80
N PRO A 269 23.87 21.08 53.51
CA PRO A 269 24.59 21.91 54.48
C PRO A 269 23.74 23.10 54.98
N ASP A 270 23.09 23.83 54.07
CA ASP A 270 22.26 24.99 54.40
C ASP A 270 21.03 24.59 55.21
N PHE A 271 20.39 23.47 54.87
CA PHE A 271 19.27 22.94 55.63
C PHE A 271 19.66 22.51 57.05
N THR A 272 20.82 21.86 57.18
CA THR A 272 21.38 21.47 58.47
C THR A 272 21.64 22.70 59.34
N LEU A 273 22.28 23.72 58.77
CA LEU A 273 22.55 24.98 59.45
C LEU A 273 21.26 25.71 59.86
N CYS A 274 20.25 25.74 58.98
CA CYS A 274 18.94 26.33 59.29
C CYS A 274 18.28 25.62 60.48
N THR A 275 18.21 24.29 60.41
CA THR A 275 17.57 23.46 61.45
C THR A 275 18.27 23.60 62.81
N GLN A 276 19.60 23.74 62.82
CA GLN A 276 20.37 23.96 64.04
C GLN A 276 20.09 25.31 64.73
N LYS A 277 19.65 26.32 63.97
CA LYS A 277 19.29 27.66 64.49
C LYS A 277 17.85 27.76 65.00
N VAL A 278 17.01 26.75 64.76
CA VAL A 278 15.61 26.77 65.22
C VAL A 278 15.54 26.85 66.73
N GLY A 279 14.92 27.88 67.30
CA GLY A 279 14.81 28.09 68.74
C GLY A 279 16.06 28.64 69.43
N THR A 280 17.08 29.09 68.67
CA THR A 280 18.23 29.82 69.25
C THR A 280 17.99 31.32 69.37
N ASP A 281 17.08 31.88 68.57
CA ASP A 281 16.70 33.29 68.66
C ASP A 281 15.65 33.51 69.75
N LYS A 282 16.07 34.18 70.84
CA LYS A 282 15.21 34.48 71.99
C LYS A 282 14.20 35.60 71.72
N ASN A 283 14.38 36.36 70.64
CA ASN A 283 13.52 37.50 70.27
C ASN A 283 12.55 37.16 69.13
N SER A 284 12.54 35.91 68.65
CA SER A 284 11.67 35.51 67.57
C SER A 284 10.22 35.39 68.04
N ASN A 285 9.32 36.12 67.37
CA ASN A 285 7.87 36.02 67.58
C ASN A 285 7.24 34.82 66.85
N THR A 286 8.02 34.07 66.05
CA THR A 286 7.51 32.89 65.31
C THR A 286 7.66 31.63 66.14
N GLY A 287 6.61 30.81 66.14
CA GLY A 287 6.61 29.54 66.87
C GLY A 287 7.65 28.56 66.33
N LEU A 288 8.15 27.64 67.16
CA LEU A 288 9.16 26.65 66.75
C LEU A 288 8.72 25.83 65.53
N SER A 289 7.44 25.48 65.43
CA SER A 289 6.89 24.79 64.27
C SER A 289 7.07 25.58 62.99
N GLU A 290 6.83 26.89 63.02
CA GLU A 290 6.96 27.77 61.85
C GLU A 290 8.43 27.91 61.43
N GLN A 291 9.34 28.05 62.40
CA GLN A 291 10.78 28.07 62.14
C GLN A 291 11.29 26.79 61.47
N PHE A 292 10.82 25.61 61.90
CA PHE A 292 11.14 24.34 61.22
C PHE A 292 10.57 24.28 59.81
N MET A 293 9.32 24.72 59.63
CA MET A 293 8.66 24.72 58.31
C MET A 293 9.35 25.67 57.34
N ASP A 294 9.85 26.82 57.78
CA ASP A 294 10.64 27.71 56.93
C ASP A 294 11.95 27.07 56.44
N CYS A 295 12.63 26.29 57.28
CA CYS A 295 13.80 25.51 56.86
C CYS A 295 13.45 24.45 55.82
N ILE A 296 12.34 23.74 55.99
CA ILE A 296 11.83 22.74 55.05
C ILE A 296 11.43 23.39 53.72
N ASP A 297 10.69 24.50 53.77
CA ASP A 297 10.25 25.24 52.58
C ASP A 297 11.45 25.75 51.77
N ARG A 298 12.49 26.26 52.46
CA ARG A 298 13.75 26.67 51.81
C ARG A 298 14.43 25.49 51.13
N LEU A 299 14.49 24.34 51.79
CA LEU A 299 15.09 23.13 51.24
C LEU A 299 14.33 22.63 50.01
N VAL A 300 13.00 22.54 50.07
CA VAL A 300 12.15 22.10 48.94
C VAL A 300 12.34 23.02 47.74
N LYS A 301 12.32 24.34 47.96
CA LYS A 301 12.55 25.35 46.92
C LYS A 301 13.90 25.17 46.25
N THR A 302 14.99 25.15 47.02
CA THR A 302 16.36 25.04 46.44
C THR A 302 16.55 23.70 45.73
N THR A 303 16.00 22.62 46.28
CA THR A 303 16.07 21.28 45.67
C THR A 303 15.34 21.25 44.32
N GLY A 304 14.12 21.77 44.25
CA GLY A 304 13.37 21.82 42.99
C GLY A 304 14.03 22.70 41.94
N MET A 305 14.63 23.84 42.32
CA MET A 305 15.43 24.67 41.41
C MET A 305 16.59 23.88 40.79
N GLN A 306 17.33 23.11 41.60
CA GLN A 306 18.44 22.28 41.13
C GLN A 306 17.98 21.13 40.23
N LEU A 307 16.84 20.51 40.53
CA LEU A 307 16.27 19.44 39.70
C LEU A 307 15.75 19.97 38.35
N VAL A 308 15.14 21.16 38.31
CA VAL A 308 14.77 21.83 37.04
C VAL A 308 16.02 22.11 36.21
N GLN A 309 17.08 22.62 36.85
CA GLN A 309 18.36 22.88 36.19
C GLN A 309 19.00 21.59 35.65
N ASP A 310 18.96 20.48 36.40
CA ASP A 310 19.43 19.18 35.93
C ASP A 310 18.65 18.70 34.70
N LYS A 311 17.31 18.72 34.77
CA LYS A 311 16.44 18.26 33.68
C LYS A 311 16.71 19.01 32.37
N LEU A 312 16.90 20.33 32.45
CA LEU A 312 17.27 21.17 31.30
C LEU A 312 18.66 20.83 30.76
N ASN A 313 19.63 20.62 31.65
CA ASN A 313 21.03 20.41 31.29
C ASN A 313 21.40 18.96 30.97
N THR A 314 20.48 18.00 31.08
CA THR A 314 20.76 16.57 30.81
C THR A 314 19.85 15.95 29.77
N ASN A 315 18.65 16.51 29.54
CA ASN A 315 17.75 15.99 28.52
C ASN A 315 18.33 16.16 27.10
N ALA A 316 18.47 15.04 26.39
CA ALA A 316 19.06 15.00 25.06
C ALA A 316 18.25 15.80 24.02
N SER A 317 16.93 15.75 24.07
CA SER A 317 16.05 16.46 23.14
C SER A 317 16.17 17.98 23.30
N ILE A 318 16.36 18.46 24.54
CA ILE A 318 16.62 19.89 24.80
C ILE A 318 17.99 20.29 24.24
N LYS A 319 19.04 19.51 24.52
CA LYS A 319 20.39 19.80 24.00
C LYS A 319 20.48 19.77 22.48
N ALA A 320 19.72 18.90 21.83
CA ALA A 320 19.69 18.81 20.37
C ALA A 320 19.03 20.04 19.73
N ASN A 321 18.08 20.69 20.41
CA ASN A 321 17.31 21.79 19.86
C ASN A 321 17.79 23.18 20.34
N PHE A 322 18.53 23.29 21.44
CA PHE A 322 19.00 24.58 21.97
C PHE A 322 20.52 24.68 21.95
N SER A 323 21.04 25.80 21.45
CA SER A 323 22.47 26.13 21.61
C SER A 323 22.81 26.30 23.09
N LYS A 324 24.10 26.21 23.44
CA LYS A 324 24.57 26.40 24.83
C LYS A 324 24.10 27.74 25.43
N ALA A 325 24.11 28.82 24.64
CA ALA A 325 23.68 30.14 25.08
C ALA A 325 22.17 30.23 25.31
N GLU A 326 21.37 29.67 24.40
CA GLU A 326 19.91 29.61 24.57
C GLU A 326 19.52 28.73 25.76
N LEU A 327 20.22 27.61 25.96
CA LEU A 327 19.97 26.70 27.07
C LEU A 327 20.28 27.36 28.42
N ALA A 328 21.37 28.14 28.50
CA ALA A 328 21.70 28.92 29.70
C ALA A 328 20.59 29.94 30.02
N LYS A 329 20.09 30.67 29.02
CA LYS A 329 18.98 31.60 29.18
C LYS A 329 17.69 30.90 29.60
N LEU A 330 17.34 29.78 28.95
CA LEU A 330 16.15 28.99 29.27
C LEU A 330 16.23 28.43 30.70
N THR A 331 17.42 27.99 31.14
CA THR A 331 17.66 27.52 32.51
C THR A 331 17.39 28.61 33.54
N ILE A 332 17.93 29.81 33.34
CA ILE A 332 17.69 30.95 34.23
C ILE A 332 16.19 31.28 34.29
N GLU A 333 15.53 31.37 33.13
CA GLU A 333 14.10 31.66 33.03
C GLU A 333 13.25 30.61 33.78
N LYS A 334 13.46 29.31 33.52
CA LYS A 334 12.64 28.25 34.12
C LYS A 334 12.92 28.05 35.60
N VAL A 335 14.17 28.23 36.06
CA VAL A 335 14.48 28.22 37.49
C VAL A 335 13.77 29.37 38.21
N GLN A 336 13.68 30.54 37.58
CA GLN A 336 12.93 31.68 38.12
C GLN A 336 11.41 31.43 38.13
N SER A 337 10.84 30.87 37.05
CA SER A 337 9.43 30.46 37.03
C SER A 337 9.10 29.41 38.09
N PHE A 338 9.99 28.45 38.34
CA PHE A 338 9.82 27.47 39.42
C PHE A 338 9.75 28.17 40.78
N LYS A 339 10.70 29.09 41.03
CA LYS A 339 10.78 29.85 42.27
C LYS A 339 9.48 30.63 42.52
N GLU A 340 8.98 31.35 41.53
CA GLU A 340 7.72 32.10 41.62
C GLU A 340 6.52 31.18 41.91
N CYS A 341 6.43 30.05 41.21
CA CYS A 341 5.36 29.06 41.44
C CYS A 341 5.41 28.49 42.87
N ILE A 342 6.59 28.16 43.39
CA ILE A 342 6.75 27.63 44.75
C ILE A 342 6.43 28.68 45.83
N GLU A 343 6.77 29.95 45.60
CA GLU A 343 6.37 31.02 46.52
C GLU A 343 4.84 31.20 46.55
N ASP A 344 4.15 30.98 45.42
CA ASP A 344 2.68 30.94 45.39
C ASP A 344 2.12 29.72 46.14
N GLN A 345 2.72 28.53 45.98
CA GLN A 345 2.36 27.36 46.79
C GLN A 345 2.53 27.62 48.30
N LYS A 346 3.61 28.33 48.68
CA LYS A 346 3.85 28.75 50.07
C LYS A 346 2.78 29.72 50.55
N LYS A 347 2.47 30.76 49.77
CA LYS A 347 1.45 31.77 50.09
C LYS A 347 0.07 31.16 50.30
N ASN A 348 -0.29 30.16 49.48
CA ASN A 348 -1.57 29.47 49.54
C ASN A 348 -1.57 28.25 50.50
N ASN A 349 -0.46 28.00 51.20
CA ASN A 349 -0.25 26.87 52.10
C ASN A 349 -0.60 25.49 51.46
N ILE A 350 -0.28 25.32 50.18
CA ILE A 350 -0.52 24.08 49.44
C ILE A 350 0.61 23.10 49.74
N ARG A 351 0.30 22.07 50.54
CA ARG A 351 1.29 21.11 51.04
C ARG A 351 0.87 19.67 50.75
N LYS A 352 1.87 18.83 50.47
CA LYS A 352 1.75 17.38 50.34
C LYS A 352 2.72 16.71 51.30
N ASP A 353 2.22 15.84 52.16
CA ASP A 353 3.01 15.11 53.16
C ASP A 353 3.89 16.00 54.07
N GLY A 354 3.43 17.22 54.37
CA GLY A 354 4.13 18.18 55.22
C GLY A 354 5.21 19.02 54.51
N MET A 355 5.32 18.95 53.19
CA MET A 355 6.22 19.78 52.37
C MET A 355 5.41 20.59 51.35
N LEU A 356 5.97 21.66 50.78
CA LEU A 356 5.33 22.36 49.65
C LEU A 356 5.13 21.40 48.48
N ASP A 357 3.94 21.40 47.87
CA ASP A 357 3.65 20.54 46.73
C ASP A 357 4.31 21.09 45.45
N THR A 358 5.33 20.39 44.93
CA THR A 358 6.08 20.83 43.75
C THR A 358 5.45 20.35 42.44
N SER A 359 4.48 19.45 42.47
CA SER A 359 4.06 18.72 41.25
C SER A 359 3.46 19.63 40.18
N LYS A 360 2.70 20.66 40.59
CA LYS A 360 2.13 21.65 39.66
C LYS A 360 3.23 22.49 39.00
N CYS A 361 4.20 22.96 39.78
CA CYS A 361 5.30 23.76 39.29
C CYS A 361 6.21 22.97 38.33
N GLU A 362 6.49 21.70 38.66
CA GLU A 362 7.26 20.80 37.80
C GLU A 362 6.53 20.48 36.49
N THR A 363 5.22 20.26 36.55
CA THR A 363 4.37 19.99 35.38
C THR A 363 4.34 21.21 34.45
N SER A 364 4.09 22.40 35.01
CA SER A 364 4.05 23.65 34.25
C SER A 364 5.36 23.92 33.50
N ILE A 365 6.50 23.74 34.17
CA ILE A 365 7.82 23.90 33.54
C ILE A 365 8.08 22.85 32.49
N THR A 366 7.73 21.58 32.77
CA THR A 366 7.91 20.49 31.80
C THR A 366 7.09 20.76 30.55
N ASN A 367 5.84 21.19 30.68
CA ASN A 367 4.97 21.52 29.56
C ASN A 367 5.51 22.70 28.75
N ASP A 368 5.96 23.78 29.40
CA ASP A 368 6.53 24.92 28.69
C ASP A 368 7.82 24.56 27.93
N ILE A 369 8.69 23.75 28.54
CA ILE A 369 9.91 23.26 27.87
C ILE A 369 9.55 22.39 26.66
N THR A 370 8.64 21.42 26.82
CA THR A 370 8.20 20.55 25.74
C THR A 370 7.62 21.37 24.59
N TYR A 371 6.79 22.37 24.89
CA TYR A 371 6.28 23.31 23.89
C TYR A 371 7.42 23.98 23.11
N LYS A 372 8.39 24.58 23.80
CA LYS A 372 9.51 25.28 23.14
C LYS A 372 10.36 24.33 22.29
N VAL A 373 10.61 23.10 22.75
CA VAL A 373 11.31 22.06 21.97
C VAL A 373 10.52 21.74 20.71
N VAL A 374 9.22 21.45 20.83
CA VAL A 374 8.37 21.04 19.72
C VAL A 374 8.26 22.14 18.67
N VAL A 375 8.01 23.39 19.07
CA VAL A 375 7.96 24.53 18.13
C VAL A 375 9.26 24.64 17.33
N LYS A 376 10.42 24.48 17.99
CA LYS A 376 11.72 24.56 17.33
C LYS A 376 11.95 23.37 16.40
N THR A 377 11.55 22.16 16.80
CA THR A 377 11.61 20.96 15.96
C THR A 377 10.70 21.08 14.73
N LEU A 378 9.48 21.63 14.86
CA LEU A 378 8.59 21.88 13.73
C LEU A 378 9.21 22.89 12.75
N ALA A 379 9.74 24.00 13.25
CA ALA A 379 10.43 24.99 12.42
C ALA A 379 11.66 24.41 11.71
N GLN A 380 12.47 23.60 12.41
CA GLN A 380 13.62 22.91 11.82
C GLN A 380 13.18 21.92 10.74
N THR A 381 12.12 21.14 10.99
CA THR A 381 11.58 20.17 10.02
C THR A 381 11.05 20.87 8.76
N ALA A 382 10.41 22.03 8.91
CA ALA A 382 9.99 22.86 7.77
C ALA A 382 11.19 23.38 6.97
N ASN A 383 12.22 23.90 7.65
CA ASN A 383 13.47 24.34 7.02
C ASN A 383 14.18 23.21 6.29
N ASP A 384 14.29 22.03 6.90
CA ASP A 384 14.93 20.87 6.28
C ASP A 384 14.14 20.33 5.10
N SER A 385 12.81 20.43 5.15
CA SER A 385 11.91 20.02 4.07
C SER A 385 11.93 20.96 2.87
N PHE A 386 12.25 22.24 3.09
CA PHE A 386 12.20 23.31 2.09
C PHE A 386 13.46 24.18 2.13
N LYS A 387 14.65 23.56 2.13
CA LYS A 387 15.95 24.26 2.23
C LYS A 387 16.15 25.33 1.15
N SER A 388 15.56 25.14 -0.02
CA SER A 388 15.61 26.07 -1.16
C SER A 388 14.50 27.14 -1.15
N ASP A 389 13.52 27.06 -0.24
CA ASP A 389 12.36 27.96 -0.18
C ASP A 389 12.06 28.39 1.27
N HIS A 390 12.89 29.32 1.76
CA HIS A 390 12.78 29.84 3.13
C HIS A 390 11.42 30.49 3.44
N SER A 391 10.74 31.06 2.44
CA SER A 391 9.43 31.69 2.63
C SER A 391 8.37 30.66 3.02
N VAL A 392 8.34 29.53 2.31
CA VAL A 392 7.45 28.40 2.60
C VAL A 392 7.83 27.72 3.91
N ALA A 393 9.13 27.53 4.17
CA ALA A 393 9.61 26.96 5.42
C ALA A 393 9.16 27.78 6.64
N LEU A 394 9.30 29.11 6.58
CA LEU A 394 8.87 30.02 7.64
C LEU A 394 7.35 29.97 7.84
N LYS A 395 6.57 30.00 6.75
CA LYS A 395 5.11 29.90 6.80
C LYS A 395 4.66 28.62 7.48
N LEU A 396 5.18 27.47 7.04
CA LEU A 396 4.83 26.16 7.60
C LEU A 396 5.29 26.04 9.06
N GLY A 397 6.48 26.54 9.41
CA GLY A 397 6.93 26.59 10.81
C GLY A 397 5.97 27.38 11.71
N ASN A 398 5.47 28.53 11.24
CA ASN A 398 4.48 29.34 11.94
C ASN A 398 3.10 28.65 12.03
N GLU A 399 2.65 27.99 10.97
CA GLU A 399 1.43 27.17 11.00
C GLU A 399 1.55 26.01 11.99
N GLY A 400 2.70 25.33 12.03
CA GLY A 400 2.98 24.27 13.00
C GLY A 400 2.91 24.78 14.44
N LYS A 401 3.44 25.97 14.71
CA LYS A 401 3.29 26.65 15.99
C LYS A 401 1.82 26.95 16.30
N GLN A 402 1.08 27.54 15.36
CA GLN A 402 -0.34 27.86 15.54
C GLN A 402 -1.19 26.62 15.86
N LEU A 403 -0.94 25.50 15.17
CA LEU A 403 -1.58 24.21 15.43
C LEU A 403 -1.29 23.67 16.84
N LEU A 404 -0.13 23.96 17.40
CA LEU A 404 0.21 23.63 18.79
C LEU A 404 -0.51 24.58 19.75
N ASP A 405 -0.50 25.89 19.45
CA ASP A 405 -1.14 26.94 20.26
C ASP A 405 -2.66 26.69 20.43
N GLU A 406 -3.34 26.10 19.44
CA GLU A 406 -4.77 25.77 19.49
C GLU A 406 -5.16 24.75 20.58
N CYS A 407 -4.22 23.93 21.04
CA CYS A 407 -4.52 22.88 22.03
C CYS A 407 -3.57 22.82 23.23
N TRP A 408 -2.45 23.55 23.22
CA TRP A 408 -1.45 23.47 24.28
C TRP A 408 -1.80 24.37 25.47
N SER A 409 -1.65 23.84 26.69
CA SER A 409 -1.71 24.62 27.93
C SER A 409 -0.63 24.17 28.91
N ASN A 410 -0.07 25.10 29.68
CA ASN A 410 0.94 24.76 30.69
C ASN A 410 0.37 23.95 31.87
N ASP A 411 -0.94 23.99 32.09
CA ASP A 411 -1.61 23.25 33.17
C ASP A 411 -2.18 21.89 32.72
N GLN A 412 -1.94 21.50 31.46
CA GLN A 412 -2.50 20.26 30.92
C GLN A 412 -1.86 19.01 31.52
N THR A 413 -2.65 17.95 31.62
CA THR A 413 -2.18 16.62 32.02
C THR A 413 -1.30 15.98 30.92
N PRO A 414 -0.43 14.99 31.25
CA PRO A 414 0.36 14.29 30.24
C PRO A 414 -0.49 13.73 29.08
N LYS A 415 -1.67 13.16 29.38
CA LYS A 415 -2.59 12.62 28.36
C LYS A 415 -3.12 13.70 27.41
N GLN A 416 -3.43 14.89 27.92
CA GLN A 416 -3.87 16.02 27.10
C GLN A 416 -2.72 16.56 26.23
N GLY A 417 -1.52 16.69 26.81
CA GLY A 417 -0.32 17.08 26.07
C GLY A 417 -0.01 16.13 24.92
N GLU A 418 -0.03 14.81 25.16
CA GLU A 418 0.17 13.80 24.13
C GLU A 418 -0.88 13.83 23.02
N GLY A 419 -2.16 14.04 23.39
CA GLY A 419 -3.24 14.23 22.43
C GLY A 419 -3.02 15.45 21.53
N CYS A 420 -2.57 16.56 22.11
CA CYS A 420 -2.25 17.79 21.39
C CYS A 420 -1.07 17.57 20.43
N LEU A 421 0.06 17.01 20.91
CA LEU A 421 1.23 16.72 20.07
C LEU A 421 0.88 15.84 18.87
N ARG A 422 0.09 14.77 19.09
CA ARG A 422 -0.35 13.88 18.01
C ARG A 422 -1.12 14.63 16.94
N LYS A 423 -2.09 15.46 17.34
CA LYS A 423 -2.89 16.27 16.41
C LYS A 423 -2.01 17.28 15.65
N THR A 424 -1.10 17.95 16.34
CA THR A 424 -0.17 18.91 15.72
C THR A 424 0.75 18.22 14.70
N ILE A 425 1.37 17.08 15.05
CA ILE A 425 2.26 16.35 14.13
C ILE A 425 1.51 15.86 12.90
N LEU A 426 0.29 15.33 13.06
CA LEU A 426 -0.54 14.88 11.94
C LEU A 426 -0.82 16.03 10.97
N ASN A 427 -1.39 17.12 11.48
CA ASN A 427 -1.77 18.28 10.66
C ASN A 427 -0.54 18.94 10.02
N PHE A 428 0.54 19.13 10.78
CA PHE A 428 1.78 19.71 10.27
C PHE A 428 2.42 18.86 9.17
N SER A 429 2.46 17.54 9.35
CA SER A 429 2.97 16.62 8.33
C SER A 429 2.12 16.64 7.07
N GLN A 430 0.79 16.77 7.20
CA GLN A 430 -0.11 16.94 6.06
C GLN A 430 0.12 18.28 5.35
N ASN A 431 0.35 19.39 6.05
CA ASN A 431 0.64 20.68 5.43
C ASN A 431 1.97 20.64 4.65
N ILE A 432 3.03 20.06 5.23
CA ILE A 432 4.30 19.84 4.51
C ILE A 432 4.06 19.00 3.25
N ALA A 433 3.36 17.88 3.40
CA ALA A 433 3.08 16.99 2.29
C ALA A 433 2.26 17.68 1.21
N ALA A 434 1.23 18.45 1.56
CA ALA A 434 0.38 19.15 0.59
C ALA A 434 1.20 20.09 -0.30
N VAL A 435 2.11 20.88 0.28
CA VAL A 435 2.99 21.77 -0.48
C VAL A 435 3.98 20.99 -1.35
N LYS A 436 4.56 19.89 -0.83
CA LYS A 436 5.46 19.05 -1.63
C LYS A 436 4.73 18.37 -2.80
N LEU A 437 3.53 17.85 -2.56
CA LEU A 437 2.71 17.20 -3.58
C LEU A 437 2.26 18.20 -4.65
N ASP A 438 1.92 19.43 -4.27
CA ASP A 438 1.55 20.46 -5.25
C ASP A 438 2.69 20.81 -6.21
N LYS A 439 3.94 20.84 -5.70
CA LYS A 439 5.14 21.04 -6.52
C LYS A 439 5.55 19.79 -7.32
N ALA A 440 5.38 18.60 -6.75
CA ALA A 440 5.86 17.35 -7.35
C ALA A 440 4.89 16.76 -8.39
N ILE A 441 3.58 17.00 -8.25
CA ILE A 441 2.57 16.50 -9.19
C ILE A 441 2.37 17.55 -10.30
N PRO A 442 2.61 17.18 -11.58
CA PRO A 442 2.44 18.08 -12.71
C PRO A 442 1.03 18.71 -12.77
N SER A 443 0.94 20.00 -13.08
CA SER A 443 -0.33 20.75 -13.08
C SER A 443 -1.31 20.33 -14.19
N ASP A 444 -0.77 19.78 -15.28
CA ASP A 444 -1.49 19.23 -16.43
C ASP A 444 -2.07 17.83 -16.17
N LEU A 445 -1.71 17.18 -15.06
CA LEU A 445 -2.22 15.87 -14.70
C LEU A 445 -3.69 15.97 -14.23
N LYS A 446 -4.63 15.39 -15.01
CA LYS A 446 -6.08 15.48 -14.75
C LYS A 446 -6.48 15.02 -13.34
N ILE A 447 -5.78 14.02 -12.79
CA ILE A 447 -6.08 13.44 -11.47
C ILE A 447 -5.38 14.17 -10.31
N LYS A 448 -4.65 15.29 -10.53
CA LYS A 448 -3.83 15.95 -9.49
C LYS A 448 -4.60 16.20 -8.19
N LYS A 449 -5.82 16.73 -8.27
CA LYS A 449 -6.63 17.05 -7.07
C LYS A 449 -6.99 15.79 -6.28
N GLU A 450 -7.46 14.75 -6.96
CA GLU A 450 -7.85 13.48 -6.35
C GLU A 450 -6.64 12.72 -5.78
N LEU A 451 -5.53 12.71 -6.53
CA LEU A 451 -4.28 12.09 -6.10
C LEU A 451 -3.72 12.77 -4.86
N THR A 452 -3.70 14.11 -4.81
CA THR A 452 -3.27 14.86 -3.62
C THR A 452 -4.15 14.53 -2.42
N GLN A 453 -5.49 14.56 -2.59
CA GLN A 453 -6.41 14.32 -1.48
C GLN A 453 -6.32 12.89 -0.92
N SER A 454 -6.26 11.88 -1.80
CA SER A 454 -6.10 10.48 -1.39
C SER A 454 -4.76 10.23 -0.71
N SER A 455 -3.67 10.80 -1.24
CA SER A 455 -2.33 10.68 -0.69
C SER A 455 -2.19 11.31 0.69
N LEU A 456 -2.80 12.48 0.93
CA LEU A 456 -2.83 13.11 2.24
C LEU A 456 -3.64 12.31 3.28
N LYS A 457 -4.69 11.62 2.84
CA LYS A 457 -5.49 10.72 3.70
C LYS A 457 -4.70 9.46 4.06
N GLU A 458 -3.98 8.87 3.11
CA GLU A 458 -3.10 7.73 3.35
C GLU A 458 -1.95 8.09 4.30
N LEU A 459 -1.35 9.28 4.13
CA LEU A 459 -0.31 9.77 5.03
C LEU A 459 -0.83 9.87 6.47
N ALA A 460 -1.99 10.50 6.68
CA ALA A 460 -2.58 10.62 8.02
C ALA A 460 -2.85 9.25 8.64
N SER A 461 -3.47 8.33 7.89
CA SER A 461 -3.73 6.97 8.39
C SER A 461 -2.45 6.20 8.73
N CYS A 462 -1.37 6.41 7.97
CA CYS A 462 -0.07 5.84 8.28
C CYS A 462 0.50 6.42 9.58
N LEU A 463 0.51 7.75 9.71
CA LEU A 463 1.05 8.44 10.87
C LEU A 463 0.29 8.09 12.15
N GLU A 464 -1.04 8.01 12.09
CA GLU A 464 -1.87 7.58 13.24
C GLU A 464 -1.45 6.21 13.78
N LYS A 465 -1.08 5.29 12.87
CA LYS A 465 -0.63 3.93 13.23
C LYS A 465 0.82 3.88 13.71
N GLN A 466 1.70 4.73 13.17
CA GLN A 466 3.14 4.70 13.47
C GLN A 466 3.53 5.55 14.68
N LEU A 467 2.75 6.56 15.04
CA LEU A 467 3.06 7.44 16.16
C LEU A 467 2.84 6.73 17.53
N PRO A 468 3.84 6.74 18.42
CA PRO A 468 3.83 6.01 19.69
C PRO A 468 2.86 6.65 20.67
N ALA A 469 2.39 5.89 21.66
CA ALA A 469 1.44 6.41 22.65
C ALA A 469 1.95 7.65 23.40
N ASN A 470 3.25 7.69 23.71
CA ASN A 470 3.94 8.82 24.35
C ASN A 470 4.95 9.43 23.36
N ILE A 471 4.53 10.47 22.65
CA ILE A 471 5.32 11.21 21.67
C ILE A 471 6.40 12.03 22.36
N SER A 472 6.12 12.65 23.52
CA SER A 472 7.10 13.52 24.20
C SER A 472 8.36 12.79 24.69
N ASP A 473 8.27 11.47 24.90
CA ASP A 473 9.38 10.61 25.33
C ASP A 473 10.04 9.83 24.18
N ALA A 474 9.51 9.94 22.95
CA ALA A 474 9.98 9.15 21.83
C ALA A 474 11.36 9.64 21.34
N ARG A 475 12.36 8.76 21.36
CA ARG A 475 13.72 9.08 20.91
C ARG A 475 13.88 9.16 19.40
N ASP A 476 12.99 8.54 18.62
CA ASP A 476 13.13 8.39 17.17
C ASP A 476 11.82 8.62 16.41
N LEU A 477 11.16 9.75 16.71
CA LEU A 477 9.96 10.15 15.98
C LEU A 477 10.25 10.40 14.48
N GLY A 478 11.48 10.80 14.17
CA GLY A 478 11.97 11.00 12.80
C GLY A 478 11.91 9.72 11.97
N ALA A 479 12.41 8.59 12.47
CA ALA A 479 12.33 7.34 11.72
C ALA A 479 10.88 6.89 11.51
N GLN A 480 10.01 7.01 12.51
CA GLN A 480 8.61 6.60 12.42
C GLN A 480 7.83 7.41 11.38
N THR A 481 8.03 8.74 11.37
CA THR A 481 7.42 9.62 10.35
C THR A 481 8.04 9.40 8.97
N SER A 482 9.32 9.07 8.88
CA SER A 482 10.00 8.79 7.60
C SER A 482 9.43 7.57 6.86
N VAL A 483 8.97 6.53 7.59
CA VAL A 483 8.30 5.36 6.97
C VAL A 483 7.05 5.79 6.20
N CYS A 484 6.25 6.67 6.80
CA CYS A 484 5.04 7.19 6.16
C CYS A 484 5.35 8.14 5.01
N SER A 485 6.37 9.00 5.16
CA SER A 485 6.84 9.88 4.08
C SER A 485 7.35 9.07 2.88
N ASN A 486 8.17 8.04 3.11
CA ASN A 486 8.71 7.18 2.05
C ASN A 486 7.61 6.44 1.30
N LYS A 487 6.61 5.93 2.04
CA LYS A 487 5.44 5.28 1.45
C LYS A 487 4.62 6.25 0.61
N LEU A 488 4.39 7.47 1.10
CA LEU A 488 3.71 8.53 0.38
C LEU A 488 4.44 8.86 -0.94
N THR A 489 5.74 9.16 -0.87
CA THR A 489 6.57 9.48 -2.04
C THR A 489 6.50 8.37 -3.09
N ARG A 490 6.63 7.11 -2.65
CA ARG A 490 6.56 5.93 -3.52
C ARG A 490 5.19 5.78 -4.20
N ASN A 491 4.10 5.95 -3.46
CA ASN A 491 2.75 5.84 -3.99
C ASN A 491 2.43 6.95 -5.00
N VAL A 492 2.83 8.19 -4.70
CA VAL A 492 2.61 9.33 -5.59
C VAL A 492 3.45 9.20 -6.85
N ALA A 493 4.72 8.85 -6.73
CA ALA A 493 5.59 8.61 -7.88
C ALA A 493 5.02 7.52 -8.80
N LEU A 494 4.48 6.43 -8.23
CA LEU A 494 3.79 5.39 -8.99
C LEU A 494 2.62 5.97 -9.79
N GLN A 495 1.70 6.68 -9.13
CA GLN A 495 0.48 7.16 -9.79
C GLN A 495 0.77 8.23 -10.85
N VAL A 496 1.69 9.16 -10.57
CA VAL A 496 2.13 10.16 -11.56
C VAL A 496 2.75 9.46 -12.77
N ALA A 497 3.62 8.46 -12.55
CA ALA A 497 4.24 7.70 -13.63
C ALA A 497 3.20 6.90 -14.44
N LYS A 498 2.22 6.25 -13.79
CA LYS A 498 1.15 5.52 -14.48
C LYS A 498 0.36 6.44 -15.41
N GLU A 499 -0.13 7.56 -14.88
CA GLU A 499 -1.00 8.47 -15.62
C GLU A 499 -0.25 9.20 -16.74
N SER A 500 1.00 9.62 -16.47
CA SER A 500 1.85 10.27 -17.48
C SER A 500 2.16 9.32 -18.65
N VAL A 501 2.56 8.07 -18.35
CA VAL A 501 2.87 7.07 -19.38
C VAL A 501 1.62 6.67 -20.17
N ARG A 502 0.48 6.43 -19.49
CA ARG A 502 -0.78 6.07 -20.14
C ARG A 502 -1.27 7.19 -21.05
N SER A 503 -1.28 8.43 -20.55
CA SER A 503 -1.70 9.59 -21.33
C SER A 503 -0.84 9.76 -22.58
N LYS A 504 0.49 9.67 -22.44
CA LYS A 504 1.42 9.79 -23.59
C LYS A 504 1.26 8.65 -24.60
N ALA A 505 1.05 7.41 -24.13
CA ALA A 505 0.80 6.26 -25.01
C ALA A 505 -0.47 6.45 -25.85
N ILE A 506 -1.55 6.92 -25.24
CA ILE A 506 -2.83 7.21 -25.91
C ILE A 506 -2.68 8.37 -26.90
N GLU A 507 -1.98 9.45 -26.54
CA GLU A 507 -1.66 10.56 -27.46
C GLU A 507 -0.92 10.08 -28.72
N ASN A 508 -0.08 9.05 -28.59
CA ASN A 508 0.65 8.43 -29.71
C ASN A 508 -0.14 7.32 -30.41
N LYS A 509 -1.47 7.29 -30.25
CA LYS A 509 -2.39 6.36 -30.93
C LYS A 509 -2.10 4.87 -30.63
N MET A 510 -1.51 4.55 -29.48
CA MET A 510 -1.41 3.15 -29.03
C MET A 510 -2.77 2.63 -28.58
N SER A 511 -3.00 1.32 -28.72
CA SER A 511 -4.19 0.68 -28.16
C SER A 511 -4.17 0.74 -26.64
N GLU A 512 -5.34 0.70 -26.01
CA GLU A 512 -5.45 0.74 -24.55
C GLU A 512 -4.77 -0.46 -23.88
N ALA A 513 -4.87 -1.64 -24.50
CA ALA A 513 -4.19 -2.86 -24.03
C ALA A 513 -2.66 -2.72 -24.08
N ASP A 514 -2.11 -2.11 -25.13
CA ASP A 514 -0.66 -1.90 -25.24
C ASP A 514 -0.18 -0.84 -24.25
N ALA A 515 -0.96 0.23 -24.04
CA ALA A 515 -0.67 1.25 -23.05
C ALA A 515 -0.64 0.66 -21.62
N ASP A 516 -1.62 -0.19 -21.27
CA ASP A 516 -1.68 -0.87 -19.98
C ASP A 516 -0.50 -1.83 -19.78
N GLN A 517 -0.11 -2.58 -20.83
CA GLN A 517 1.06 -3.46 -20.78
C GLN A 517 2.37 -2.66 -20.59
N LEU A 518 2.45 -1.47 -21.18
CA LEU A 518 3.59 -0.56 -21.07
C LEU A 518 3.70 0.02 -19.65
N VAL A 519 2.57 0.43 -19.06
CA VAL A 519 2.48 0.84 -17.64
C VAL A 519 2.90 -0.31 -16.72
N LYS A 520 2.36 -1.51 -16.91
CA LYS A 520 2.71 -2.68 -16.09
C LYS A 520 4.20 -3.00 -16.12
N THR A 521 4.79 -3.01 -17.31
CA THR A 521 6.21 -3.40 -17.50
C THR A 521 7.17 -2.34 -16.99
N TYR A 522 6.95 -1.07 -17.39
CA TYR A 522 7.95 -0.03 -17.13
C TYR A 522 7.67 0.75 -15.85
N VAL A 523 6.40 0.98 -15.52
CA VAL A 523 6.04 1.69 -14.28
C VAL A 523 5.98 0.72 -13.11
N GLU A 524 5.07 -0.26 -13.13
CA GLU A 524 4.80 -1.11 -11.95
C GLU A 524 5.95 -2.05 -11.59
N GLN A 525 6.73 -2.51 -12.57
CA GLN A 525 7.87 -3.41 -12.34
C GLN A 525 9.19 -2.63 -12.30
N LYS A 526 9.65 -2.09 -13.44
CA LYS A 526 11.01 -1.53 -13.55
C LYS A 526 11.20 -0.26 -12.71
N PHE A 527 10.33 0.73 -12.87
CA PHE A 527 10.43 1.99 -12.13
C PHE A 527 10.26 1.78 -10.63
N MET A 528 9.26 0.99 -10.20
CA MET A 528 9.06 0.69 -8.77
C MET A 528 10.21 -0.10 -8.14
N ASN A 529 10.84 -1.01 -8.89
CA ASN A 529 12.04 -1.71 -8.44
C ASN A 529 13.23 -0.77 -8.33
N CYS A 530 13.39 0.16 -9.28
CA CYS A 530 14.47 1.13 -9.29
C CYS A 530 14.41 2.09 -8.09
N ILE A 531 13.23 2.67 -7.79
CA ILE A 531 13.09 3.62 -6.68
C ILE A 531 13.17 2.95 -5.30
N GLY A 532 12.79 1.67 -5.21
CA GLY A 532 12.85 0.88 -3.97
C GLY A 532 11.81 1.29 -2.91
N THR A 533 12.08 0.96 -1.65
CA THR A 533 11.20 1.25 -0.49
C THR A 533 11.52 2.57 0.21
N ILE A 534 12.73 3.09 0.01
CA ILE A 534 13.21 4.36 0.56
C ILE A 534 13.64 5.24 -0.63
N PRO A 535 12.67 5.88 -1.30
CA PRO A 535 12.96 6.73 -2.45
C PRO A 535 13.73 7.98 -1.99
N THR A 536 14.81 8.29 -2.69
CA THR A 536 15.54 9.56 -2.56
C THR A 536 15.32 10.39 -3.81
N ASP A 537 15.45 11.71 -3.73
CA ASP A 537 15.28 12.60 -4.89
C ASP A 537 16.20 12.19 -6.05
N ALA A 538 17.47 11.89 -5.77
CA ALA A 538 18.42 11.40 -6.78
C ALA A 538 17.99 10.06 -7.44
N LYS A 539 17.39 9.15 -6.67
CA LYS A 539 16.83 7.90 -7.24
C LYS A 539 15.58 8.18 -8.07
N LEU A 540 14.68 9.03 -7.59
CA LEU A 540 13.48 9.41 -8.33
C LEU A 540 13.84 10.02 -9.68
N ASP A 541 14.80 10.95 -9.70
CA ASP A 541 15.26 11.60 -10.92
C ASP A 541 15.90 10.60 -11.90
N SER A 542 16.82 9.76 -11.42
CA SER A 542 17.47 8.74 -12.26
C SER A 542 16.48 7.70 -12.79
N CYS A 543 15.60 7.18 -11.93
CA CYS A 543 14.61 6.17 -12.33
C CYS A 543 13.53 6.77 -13.25
N SER A 544 13.17 8.05 -13.05
CA SER A 544 12.23 8.77 -13.91
C SER A 544 12.82 9.01 -15.31
N GLY A 545 14.10 9.39 -15.40
CA GLY A 545 14.78 9.51 -16.69
C GLY A 545 14.90 8.18 -17.42
N GLU A 546 15.22 7.09 -16.71
CA GLU A 546 15.25 5.74 -17.29
C GLU A 546 13.84 5.27 -17.73
N LEU A 547 12.81 5.60 -16.95
CA LEU A 547 11.41 5.35 -17.33
C LEU A 547 11.07 6.09 -18.62
N LYS A 548 11.31 7.41 -18.69
CA LYS A 548 11.08 8.23 -19.89
C LYS A 548 11.78 7.64 -21.11
N LYS A 549 13.05 7.27 -20.97
CA LYS A 549 13.86 6.64 -22.02
C LYS A 549 13.22 5.35 -22.54
N ASN A 550 12.94 4.41 -21.64
CA ASN A 550 12.44 3.09 -21.99
C ASN A 550 11.04 3.12 -22.60
N VAL A 551 10.17 3.99 -22.07
CA VAL A 551 8.83 4.25 -22.59
C VAL A 551 8.94 4.82 -24.01
N ALA A 552 9.75 5.85 -24.22
CA ALA A 552 9.95 6.46 -25.53
C ALA A 552 10.47 5.46 -26.58
N VAL A 553 11.47 4.64 -26.23
CA VAL A 553 12.01 3.59 -27.13
C VAL A 553 10.95 2.55 -27.51
N THR A 554 10.10 2.16 -26.56
CA THR A 554 9.04 1.17 -26.81
C THR A 554 7.95 1.76 -27.70
N MET A 555 7.53 2.99 -27.42
CA MET A 555 6.53 3.71 -28.22
C MET A 555 7.02 3.93 -29.66
N ALA A 556 8.26 4.39 -29.81
CA ALA A 556 8.94 4.53 -31.10
C ALA A 556 8.93 3.22 -31.91
N SER A 557 9.29 2.10 -31.27
CA SER A 557 9.28 0.78 -31.91
C SER A 557 7.88 0.37 -32.35
N SER A 558 6.87 0.59 -31.50
CA SER A 558 5.47 0.29 -31.80
C SER A 558 4.97 1.11 -33.00
N GLN A 559 5.30 2.39 -33.05
CA GLN A 559 4.90 3.28 -34.12
C GLN A 559 5.56 2.92 -35.46
N ILE A 560 6.84 2.54 -35.46
CA ILE A 560 7.49 1.99 -36.66
C ILE A 560 6.81 0.71 -37.12
N ARG A 561 6.51 -0.24 -36.22
CA ARG A 561 5.80 -1.48 -36.58
C ARG A 561 4.44 -1.19 -37.22
N SER A 562 3.66 -0.28 -36.64
CA SER A 562 2.36 0.14 -37.18
C SER A 562 2.50 0.77 -38.57
N ASN A 563 3.45 1.71 -38.73
CA ASN A 563 3.67 2.41 -40.00
C ASN A 563 4.24 1.51 -41.11
N ALA A 564 5.02 0.50 -40.73
CA ALA A 564 5.67 -0.47 -41.61
C ALA A 564 4.75 -1.64 -42.02
N ALA A 565 3.70 -1.92 -41.23
CA ALA A 565 2.79 -3.03 -41.45
C ALA A 565 2.22 -3.04 -42.89
N GLY A 566 2.39 -4.16 -43.58
CA GLY A 566 1.96 -4.35 -44.98
C GLY A 566 2.83 -3.67 -46.04
N LYS A 567 3.72 -2.73 -45.67
CA LYS A 567 4.59 -1.99 -46.60
C LYS A 567 5.97 -2.63 -46.75
N VAL A 568 6.51 -3.19 -45.68
CA VAL A 568 7.78 -3.93 -45.63
C VAL A 568 7.59 -5.27 -44.90
N SER A 569 8.52 -6.21 -45.09
CA SER A 569 8.45 -7.49 -44.40
C SER A 569 8.67 -7.33 -42.89
N PRO A 570 8.19 -8.28 -42.05
CA PRO A 570 8.46 -8.26 -40.62
C PRO A 570 9.97 -8.26 -40.29
N ALA A 571 10.78 -8.98 -41.07
CA ALA A 571 12.23 -9.03 -40.89
C ALA A 571 12.90 -7.66 -41.16
N GLU A 572 12.52 -6.98 -42.25
CA GLU A 572 13.01 -5.63 -42.55
C GLU A 572 12.54 -4.60 -41.51
N THR A 573 11.32 -4.76 -41.00
CA THR A 573 10.79 -3.91 -39.91
C THR A 573 11.64 -4.03 -38.66
N GLU A 574 12.07 -5.23 -38.27
CA GLU A 574 12.95 -5.42 -37.11
C GLU A 574 14.38 -4.90 -37.35
N VAL A 575 14.90 -4.98 -38.57
CA VAL A 575 16.17 -4.31 -38.94
C VAL A 575 16.04 -2.80 -38.78
N LEU A 576 14.94 -2.20 -39.25
CA LEU A 576 14.67 -0.77 -39.11
C LEU A 576 14.58 -0.36 -37.64
N ILE A 577 13.88 -1.12 -36.81
CA ILE A 577 13.77 -0.86 -35.37
C ILE A 577 15.15 -0.92 -34.71
N ASN A 578 15.96 -1.93 -35.03
CA ASN A 578 17.30 -2.05 -34.48
C ASN A 578 18.21 -0.87 -34.87
N THR A 579 18.20 -0.45 -36.12
CA THR A 579 19.06 0.65 -36.59
C THR A 579 18.55 2.01 -36.14
N LEU A 580 17.25 2.29 -36.30
CA LEU A 580 16.71 3.62 -36.05
C LEU A 580 16.36 3.83 -34.58
N VAL A 581 15.75 2.85 -33.92
CA VAL A 581 15.34 2.99 -32.52
C VAL A 581 16.47 2.60 -31.57
N ASN A 582 16.98 1.37 -31.68
CA ASN A 582 17.90 0.84 -30.66
C ASN A 582 19.30 1.46 -30.75
N GLN A 583 19.78 1.78 -31.97
CA GLN A 583 21.10 2.41 -32.16
C GLN A 583 21.00 3.94 -32.18
N LYS A 584 20.20 4.54 -33.07
CA LYS A 584 20.21 6.01 -33.24
C LYS A 584 19.37 6.75 -32.20
N PHE A 585 18.10 6.42 -32.05
CA PHE A 585 17.19 7.11 -31.14
C PHE A 585 17.60 6.94 -29.67
N SER A 586 17.89 5.70 -29.25
CA SER A 586 18.35 5.39 -27.88
C SER A 586 19.66 6.11 -27.52
N SER A 587 20.58 6.26 -28.47
CA SER A 587 21.82 7.04 -28.28
C SER A 587 21.55 8.54 -28.25
N CYS A 588 20.61 9.05 -29.05
CA CYS A 588 20.25 10.47 -29.08
C CYS A 588 19.64 10.95 -27.75
N ILE A 589 18.72 10.16 -27.16
CA ILE A 589 18.02 10.54 -25.92
C ILE A 589 18.90 10.45 -24.66
N GLY A 590 19.98 9.66 -24.67
CA GLY A 590 20.87 9.52 -23.52
C GLY A 590 20.25 8.75 -22.34
N THR A 591 20.64 9.09 -21.11
CA THR A 591 20.15 8.42 -19.87
C THR A 591 19.07 9.23 -19.13
N ASN A 592 19.15 10.57 -19.15
CA ASN A 592 18.15 11.48 -18.58
C ASN A 592 17.74 12.54 -19.62
N PRO A 593 16.91 12.18 -20.62
CA PRO A 593 16.48 13.13 -21.64
C PRO A 593 15.62 14.25 -21.02
N SER A 594 15.92 15.51 -21.38
CA SER A 594 14.96 16.60 -21.24
C SER A 594 13.85 16.45 -22.29
N ASP A 595 12.68 17.02 -22.04
CA ASP A 595 11.56 16.92 -22.98
C ASP A 595 11.90 17.57 -24.35
N ALA A 596 12.69 18.65 -24.35
CA ALA A 596 13.22 19.25 -25.57
C ALA A 596 14.14 18.28 -26.34
N LYS A 597 15.08 17.63 -25.65
CA LYS A 597 15.98 16.66 -26.29
C LYS A 597 15.21 15.45 -26.83
N LEU A 598 14.18 15.00 -26.11
CA LEU A 598 13.31 13.92 -26.54
C LEU A 598 12.58 14.30 -27.84
N ASN A 599 11.99 15.49 -27.92
CA ASN A 599 11.30 15.97 -29.12
C ASN A 599 12.23 16.05 -30.33
N ASP A 600 13.44 16.57 -30.16
CA ASP A 600 14.45 16.61 -31.24
C ASP A 600 14.79 15.19 -31.74
N CYS A 601 15.03 14.25 -30.82
CA CYS A 601 15.33 12.87 -31.20
C CYS A 601 14.15 12.17 -31.88
N VAL A 602 12.90 12.49 -31.49
CA VAL A 602 11.68 11.94 -32.12
C VAL A 602 11.54 12.46 -33.55
N ALA A 603 11.84 13.74 -33.78
CA ALA A 603 11.84 14.33 -35.11
C ALA A 603 12.82 13.62 -36.06
N ASP A 604 14.07 13.41 -35.61
CA ASP A 604 15.10 12.68 -36.37
C ASP A 604 14.71 11.23 -36.64
N LEU A 605 14.14 10.56 -35.63
CA LEU A 605 13.63 9.19 -35.78
C LEU A 605 12.51 9.13 -36.83
N THR A 606 11.58 10.09 -36.79
CA THR A 606 10.44 10.16 -37.71
C THR A 606 10.93 10.36 -39.14
N LYS A 607 11.88 11.28 -39.37
CA LYS A 607 12.52 11.49 -40.68
C LYS A 607 13.21 10.21 -41.18
N GLY A 608 14.04 9.59 -40.34
CA GLY A 608 14.75 8.36 -40.68
C GLY A 608 13.83 7.17 -40.98
N ALA A 609 12.75 7.01 -40.20
CA ALA A 609 11.75 5.96 -40.39
C ALA A 609 10.95 6.17 -41.68
N THR A 610 10.43 7.37 -41.91
CA THR A 610 9.70 7.71 -43.15
C THR A 610 10.57 7.49 -44.38
N LYS A 611 11.81 8.00 -44.37
CA LYS A 611 12.79 7.80 -45.45
C LYS A 611 12.97 6.31 -45.75
N SER A 612 13.23 5.51 -44.73
CA SER A 612 13.56 4.09 -44.91
C SER A 612 12.35 3.25 -45.35
N ILE A 613 11.16 3.53 -44.81
CA ILE A 613 9.92 2.83 -45.18
C ILE A 613 9.55 3.14 -46.64
N VAL A 614 9.59 4.43 -47.04
CA VAL A 614 9.23 4.85 -48.39
C VAL A 614 10.20 4.26 -49.44
N LEU A 615 11.51 4.31 -49.20
CA LEU A 615 12.51 3.74 -50.12
C LEU A 615 12.46 2.20 -50.18
N SER A 616 12.14 1.53 -49.07
CA SER A 616 11.97 0.07 -49.09
C SER A 616 10.71 -0.33 -49.86
N TYR A 617 9.63 0.44 -49.69
CA TYR A 617 8.42 0.27 -50.47
C TYR A 617 8.67 0.53 -51.97
N GLU A 618 9.45 1.55 -52.31
CA GLU A 618 9.87 1.84 -53.68
C GLU A 618 10.55 0.63 -54.34
N LYS A 619 11.59 0.08 -53.68
CA LYS A 619 12.33 -1.08 -54.18
C LYS A 619 11.43 -2.29 -54.38
N LYS A 620 10.53 -2.54 -53.42
CA LYS A 620 9.53 -3.60 -53.54
C LYS A 620 8.63 -3.38 -54.76
N GLN A 621 8.11 -2.17 -54.98
CA GLN A 621 7.27 -1.86 -56.14
C GLN A 621 8.03 -1.96 -57.47
N ILE A 622 9.28 -1.52 -57.54
CA ILE A 622 10.13 -1.68 -58.74
C ILE A 622 10.32 -3.17 -59.05
N LYS A 623 10.63 -3.97 -58.04
CA LYS A 623 10.78 -5.43 -58.19
C LYS A 623 9.47 -6.06 -58.64
N ASP A 624 8.36 -5.76 -57.98
CA ASP A 624 7.05 -6.37 -58.24
C ASP A 624 6.48 -5.94 -59.60
N GLN A 625 6.68 -4.68 -60.03
CA GLN A 625 6.03 -4.11 -61.21
C GLN A 625 6.88 -4.12 -62.48
N LEU A 626 8.22 -4.09 -62.34
CA LEU A 626 9.17 -4.06 -63.47
C LEU A 626 10.07 -5.31 -63.52
N ASN A 627 9.99 -6.20 -62.54
CA ASN A 627 10.90 -7.35 -62.38
C ASN A 627 12.39 -6.95 -62.42
N ALA A 628 12.71 -5.78 -61.83
CA ALA A 628 14.07 -5.24 -61.78
C ALA A 628 14.62 -5.28 -60.36
N ASP A 629 15.82 -5.85 -60.18
CA ASP A 629 16.50 -5.92 -58.87
C ASP A 629 17.15 -4.59 -58.46
N SER A 630 17.26 -3.63 -59.39
CA SER A 630 17.86 -2.31 -59.16
C SER A 630 16.96 -1.19 -59.65
N THR A 631 16.97 -0.04 -58.96
CA THR A 631 16.23 1.16 -59.36
C THR A 631 16.64 1.63 -60.76
N PRO A 632 15.69 1.68 -61.72
CA PRO A 632 15.96 2.21 -63.06
C PRO A 632 16.50 3.63 -63.03
N THR A 633 17.39 3.98 -63.97
CA THR A 633 18.04 5.31 -64.01
C THR A 633 17.04 6.46 -64.06
N LYS A 634 15.86 6.27 -64.68
CA LYS A 634 14.78 7.27 -64.72
C LYS A 634 14.10 7.52 -63.37
N LEU A 635 14.11 6.55 -62.44
CA LEU A 635 13.50 6.68 -61.10
C LEU A 635 14.46 7.28 -60.06
N LYS A 636 15.76 7.20 -60.32
CA LYS A 636 16.81 7.74 -59.43
C LYS A 636 16.65 9.23 -59.07
N PRO A 637 16.23 10.13 -59.99
CA PRO A 637 15.92 11.52 -59.65
C PRO A 637 14.75 11.66 -58.67
N VAL A 638 13.73 10.79 -58.75
CA VAL A 638 12.57 10.80 -57.83
C VAL A 638 13.01 10.40 -56.42
N GLU A 639 13.81 9.33 -56.31
CA GLU A 639 14.44 8.89 -55.06
C GLU A 639 15.29 10.02 -54.45
N ASN A 640 16.19 10.63 -55.23
CA ASN A 640 17.07 11.70 -54.76
C ASN A 640 16.28 12.94 -54.27
N ASN A 641 15.22 13.33 -54.98
CA ASN A 641 14.38 14.46 -54.61
C ASN A 641 13.64 14.21 -53.30
N PHE A 642 13.13 12.99 -53.10
CA PHE A 642 12.50 12.61 -51.83
C PHE A 642 13.48 12.64 -50.66
N VAL A 643 14.68 12.08 -50.86
CA VAL A 643 15.75 12.12 -49.86
C VAL A 643 16.11 13.56 -49.49
N ALA A 644 16.28 14.44 -50.48
CA ALA A 644 16.57 15.85 -50.26
C ALA A 644 15.43 16.59 -49.54
N CYS A 645 14.17 16.23 -49.82
CA CYS A 645 13.00 16.79 -49.15
C CYS A 645 12.95 16.39 -47.66
N VAL A 646 13.15 15.10 -47.36
CA VAL A 646 13.12 14.58 -45.98
C VAL A 646 14.29 15.10 -45.13
N ASP A 647 15.47 15.26 -45.74
CA ASP A 647 16.68 15.72 -45.04
C ASP A 647 16.70 17.24 -44.80
N LYS A 648 15.69 17.98 -45.28
CA LYS A 648 15.56 19.43 -45.03
C LYS A 648 15.41 19.70 -43.52
N PRO A 649 16.13 20.70 -42.94
CA PRO A 649 15.95 21.07 -41.53
C PRO A 649 14.58 21.69 -41.29
N SER A 650 13.92 21.29 -40.20
CA SER A 650 12.58 21.79 -39.84
C SER A 650 12.39 21.72 -38.32
N PRO A 651 11.62 22.66 -37.72
CA PRO A 651 11.22 22.58 -36.31
C PRO A 651 10.46 21.27 -36.03
N ALA A 652 10.68 20.65 -34.87
CA ALA A 652 10.09 19.34 -34.51
C ALA A 652 8.55 19.31 -34.67
N GLU A 653 7.89 20.42 -34.40
CA GLU A 653 6.43 20.58 -34.51
C GLU A 653 5.92 20.55 -35.96
N GLU A 654 6.77 20.89 -36.94
CA GLU A 654 6.41 20.95 -38.37
C GLU A 654 6.84 19.70 -39.16
N VAL A 655 7.71 18.85 -38.58
CA VAL A 655 8.30 17.69 -39.25
C VAL A 655 7.24 16.74 -39.82
N SER A 656 6.15 16.47 -39.09
CA SER A 656 5.10 15.56 -39.60
C SER A 656 4.45 16.11 -40.88
N LYS A 657 4.16 17.41 -40.91
CA LYS A 657 3.48 18.05 -42.06
C LYS A 657 4.40 18.13 -43.27
N GLU A 658 5.69 18.42 -43.06
CA GLU A 658 6.67 18.41 -44.15
C GLU A 658 6.89 17.00 -44.70
N LEU A 659 7.00 15.98 -43.83
CA LEU A 659 7.15 14.59 -44.26
C LEU A 659 5.95 14.09 -45.06
N ASP A 660 4.73 14.51 -44.70
CA ASP A 660 3.53 14.17 -45.45
C ASP A 660 3.56 14.75 -46.86
N GLU A 661 4.00 16.01 -47.00
CA GLU A 661 4.13 16.66 -48.30
C GLU A 661 5.27 16.03 -49.14
N CYS A 662 6.43 15.74 -48.52
CA CYS A 662 7.52 15.02 -49.19
C CYS A 662 7.07 13.63 -49.69
N THR A 663 6.34 12.89 -48.85
CA THR A 663 5.84 11.55 -49.20
C THR A 663 4.79 11.61 -50.30
N LYS A 664 3.91 12.61 -50.28
CA LYS A 664 2.94 12.87 -51.34
C LYS A 664 3.62 13.20 -52.67
N GLN A 665 4.58 14.11 -52.68
CA GLN A 665 5.33 14.47 -53.87
C GLN A 665 6.07 13.25 -54.44
N PHE A 666 6.73 12.48 -53.58
CA PHE A 666 7.34 11.22 -53.95
C PHE A 666 6.33 10.26 -54.58
N ALA A 667 5.19 10.01 -53.94
CA ALA A 667 4.20 9.07 -54.43
C ALA A 667 3.67 9.45 -55.83
N LEU A 668 3.42 10.75 -56.07
CA LEU A 668 2.94 11.24 -57.36
C LEU A 668 4.01 11.14 -58.46
N GLU A 669 5.24 11.59 -58.18
CA GLU A 669 6.33 11.52 -59.17
C GLU A 669 6.80 10.08 -59.43
N PHE A 670 6.77 9.24 -58.40
CA PHE A 670 7.05 7.81 -58.51
C PHE A 670 5.99 7.13 -59.37
N ALA A 671 4.70 7.34 -59.09
CA ALA A 671 3.60 6.77 -59.87
C ALA A 671 3.60 7.25 -61.33
N ARG A 672 3.96 8.52 -61.57
CA ARG A 672 4.16 9.09 -62.91
C ARG A 672 5.27 8.37 -63.66
N THR A 673 6.46 8.33 -63.06
CA THR A 673 7.66 7.79 -63.71
C THR A 673 7.58 6.28 -63.90
N LEU A 674 7.04 5.57 -62.89
CA LEU A 674 6.80 4.13 -62.97
C LEU A 674 5.73 3.80 -64.01
N GLY A 675 4.65 4.59 -64.08
CA GLY A 675 3.62 4.45 -65.10
C GLY A 675 4.15 4.64 -66.53
N ASP A 676 4.98 5.66 -66.76
CA ASP A 676 5.69 5.88 -68.02
C ASP A 676 6.59 4.70 -68.38
N LEU A 677 7.45 4.28 -67.46
CA LEU A 677 8.36 3.15 -67.66
C LEU A 677 7.60 1.87 -67.99
N LYS A 678 6.57 1.56 -67.19
CA LYS A 678 5.79 0.34 -67.35
C LYS A 678 5.00 0.36 -68.65
N LEU A 679 4.24 1.42 -68.95
CA LEU A 679 3.44 1.47 -70.17
C LEU A 679 4.33 1.40 -71.41
N ASN A 680 5.41 2.17 -71.48
CA ASN A 680 6.27 2.15 -72.67
C ASN A 680 7.03 0.82 -72.80
N SER A 681 7.56 0.27 -71.71
CA SER A 681 8.23 -1.03 -71.74
C SER A 681 7.27 -2.13 -72.19
N LEU A 682 6.05 -2.13 -71.63
CA LEU A 682 5.01 -3.10 -71.93
C LEU A 682 4.54 -2.98 -73.38
N MET A 683 4.18 -1.78 -73.84
CA MET A 683 3.67 -1.55 -75.19
C MET A 683 4.75 -1.78 -76.26
N LYS A 684 6.01 -1.46 -75.97
CA LYS A 684 7.13 -1.78 -76.84
C LYS A 684 7.34 -3.29 -76.97
N SER A 685 7.16 -4.03 -75.87
CA SER A 685 7.21 -5.50 -75.87
C SER A 685 6.01 -6.13 -76.59
N VAL A 686 4.82 -5.54 -76.43
CA VAL A 686 3.55 -6.06 -76.96
C VAL A 686 3.36 -5.80 -78.45
N LEU A 687 3.67 -4.60 -78.90
CA LEU A 687 3.42 -4.18 -80.28
C LEU A 687 4.62 -4.45 -81.20
N GLY A 688 5.79 -4.76 -80.63
CA GLY A 688 7.06 -4.74 -81.35
C GLY A 688 7.50 -3.31 -81.69
N LEU A 689 8.78 -3.15 -82.07
CA LEU A 689 9.42 -1.83 -82.17
C LEU A 689 8.79 -0.91 -83.23
N SER A 690 8.46 -1.45 -84.41
CA SER A 690 7.90 -0.66 -85.52
C SER A 690 6.53 -0.11 -85.15
N THR A 691 5.58 -0.98 -84.79
CA THR A 691 4.21 -0.59 -84.45
C THR A 691 4.15 0.24 -83.18
N TYR A 692 5.04 0.00 -82.21
CA TYR A 692 5.17 0.87 -81.04
C TYR A 692 5.54 2.31 -81.44
N ASN A 693 6.49 2.49 -82.37
CA ASN A 693 6.88 3.82 -82.85
C ASN A 693 5.73 4.51 -83.60
N ASP A 694 5.01 3.77 -84.45
CA ASP A 694 3.85 4.29 -85.18
C ASP A 694 2.72 4.73 -84.24
N GLN A 695 2.54 3.99 -83.14
CA GLN A 695 1.51 4.25 -82.15
C GLN A 695 1.97 5.14 -80.98
N LYS A 696 3.23 5.60 -80.99
CA LYS A 696 3.82 6.34 -79.88
C LYS A 696 3.01 7.58 -79.51
N LYS A 697 2.50 8.31 -80.51
CA LYS A 697 1.67 9.50 -80.31
C LYS A 697 0.37 9.20 -79.53
N ASN A 698 -0.24 8.03 -79.75
CA ASN A 698 -1.45 7.61 -79.06
C ASN A 698 -1.14 7.15 -77.61
N LEU A 699 0.01 6.50 -77.41
CA LEU A 699 0.50 6.14 -76.08
C LEU A 699 0.85 7.37 -75.24
N ASP A 700 1.44 8.39 -75.87
CA ASP A 700 1.74 9.67 -75.22
C ASP A 700 0.46 10.40 -74.82
N LEU A 701 -0.62 10.31 -75.62
CA LEU A 701 -1.93 10.84 -75.24
C LEU A 701 -2.50 10.14 -73.98
N ILE A 702 -2.33 8.82 -73.89
CA ILE A 702 -2.77 8.03 -72.72
C ILE A 702 -1.98 8.45 -71.47
N LEU A 703 -0.65 8.59 -71.60
CA LEU A 703 0.21 9.06 -70.51
C LEU A 703 -0.08 10.49 -70.10
N ASN A 704 -0.33 11.40 -71.04
CA ASN A 704 -0.66 12.80 -70.76
C ASN A 704 -1.93 12.89 -69.90
N LYS A 705 -2.98 12.15 -70.26
CA LYS A 705 -4.20 12.16 -69.45
C LYS A 705 -4.04 11.47 -68.08
N TYR A 706 -3.12 10.54 -67.95
CA TYR A 706 -2.75 9.98 -66.64
C TYR A 706 -1.99 11.01 -65.81
N ASN A 707 -1.07 11.74 -66.42
CA ASN A 707 -0.34 12.82 -65.78
C ASN A 707 -1.25 13.96 -65.32
N GLU A 708 -2.25 14.33 -66.14
CA GLU A 708 -3.32 15.28 -65.76
C GLU A 708 -4.08 14.80 -64.52
N CYS A 709 -4.46 13.52 -64.47
CA CYS A 709 -5.11 12.93 -63.30
C CYS A 709 -4.21 13.02 -62.05
N LEU A 710 -2.92 12.71 -62.17
CA LEU A 710 -1.96 12.83 -61.08
C LEU A 710 -1.73 14.28 -60.65
N ASP A 711 -1.75 15.23 -61.58
CA ASP A 711 -1.60 16.66 -61.27
C ASP A 711 -2.79 17.20 -60.48
N ASP A 712 -4.00 16.72 -60.73
CA ASP A 712 -5.17 17.07 -59.92
C ASP A 712 -5.04 16.57 -58.47
N LEU A 713 -4.32 15.47 -58.24
CA LEU A 713 -4.05 14.96 -56.89
C LEU A 713 -3.09 15.83 -56.08
N LYS A 714 -2.32 16.73 -56.72
CA LYS A 714 -1.42 17.66 -56.01
C LYS A 714 -2.19 18.59 -55.06
N LYS A 715 -3.48 18.83 -55.31
CA LYS A 715 -4.35 19.68 -54.49
C LYS A 715 -4.95 18.96 -53.27
N ILE A 716 -4.76 17.65 -53.17
CA ILE A 716 -5.40 16.78 -52.17
C ILE A 716 -4.42 16.53 -51.02
N LYS A 717 -4.87 16.61 -49.77
CA LYS A 717 -4.01 16.28 -48.62
C LYS A 717 -3.85 14.78 -48.50
N MET A 718 -2.77 14.31 -47.86
CA MET A 718 -2.52 12.87 -47.73
C MET A 718 -3.65 12.16 -46.96
N GLU A 719 -4.17 12.83 -45.93
CA GLU A 719 -5.29 12.41 -45.07
C GLU A 719 -6.67 12.36 -45.77
N ASP A 720 -6.82 13.01 -46.93
CA ASP A 720 -8.08 13.07 -47.69
C ASP A 720 -8.22 11.93 -48.73
N GLY A 721 -7.61 10.77 -48.45
CA GLY A 721 -7.70 9.58 -49.31
C GLY A 721 -6.86 9.67 -50.59
N LEU A 722 -5.67 10.29 -50.52
CA LEU A 722 -4.76 10.41 -51.68
C LEU A 722 -4.48 9.05 -52.35
N LEU A 723 -4.33 7.98 -51.56
CA LEU A 723 -4.04 6.62 -52.04
C LEU A 723 -5.18 6.02 -52.87
N ASP A 724 -6.43 6.23 -52.45
CA ASP A 724 -7.61 5.75 -53.19
C ASP A 724 -7.74 6.46 -54.53
N LYS A 725 -7.44 7.76 -54.55
CA LYS A 725 -7.49 8.58 -55.77
C LYS A 725 -6.30 8.33 -56.69
N LEU A 726 -5.13 8.02 -56.12
CA LEU A 726 -3.97 7.54 -56.88
C LEU A 726 -4.32 6.22 -57.59
N THR A 727 -4.95 5.29 -56.88
CA THR A 727 -5.45 4.02 -57.44
C THR A 727 -6.42 4.28 -58.57
N PHE A 728 -7.37 5.22 -58.41
CA PHE A 728 -8.28 5.61 -59.49
C PHE A 728 -7.56 6.10 -60.75
N CYS A 729 -6.51 6.93 -60.60
CA CYS A 729 -5.70 7.37 -61.75
C CYS A 729 -4.98 6.19 -62.42
N THR A 730 -4.42 5.27 -61.63
CA THR A 730 -3.73 4.07 -62.13
C THR A 730 -4.70 3.12 -62.85
N ASP A 731 -5.88 2.86 -62.30
CA ASP A 731 -6.94 2.06 -62.94
C ASP A 731 -7.40 2.71 -64.26
N GLY A 732 -7.43 4.05 -64.31
CA GLY A 732 -7.71 4.82 -65.52
C GLY A 732 -6.63 4.64 -66.61
N LEU A 733 -5.35 4.64 -66.22
CA LEU A 733 -4.23 4.35 -67.12
C LEU A 733 -4.34 2.93 -67.68
N GLU A 734 -4.59 1.95 -66.81
CA GLU A 734 -4.75 0.55 -67.19
C GLU A 734 -5.90 0.35 -68.17
N ARG A 735 -7.10 0.87 -67.84
CA ARG A 735 -8.28 0.75 -68.71
C ARG A 735 -8.05 1.34 -70.10
N ARG A 736 -7.34 2.47 -70.17
CA ARG A 736 -7.03 3.14 -71.44
C ARG A 736 -5.96 2.38 -72.23
N GLY A 737 -4.93 1.87 -71.56
CA GLY A 737 -3.94 0.98 -72.17
C GLY A 737 -4.61 -0.28 -72.75
N LEU A 738 -5.47 -0.94 -71.99
CA LEU A 738 -6.23 -2.12 -72.43
C LEU A 738 -7.18 -1.81 -73.58
N SER A 739 -7.93 -0.70 -73.51
CA SER A 739 -8.79 -0.26 -74.61
C SER A 739 -7.99 0.03 -75.88
N PHE A 740 -6.77 0.57 -75.73
CA PHE A 740 -5.87 0.81 -76.84
C PHE A 740 -5.40 -0.50 -77.47
N VAL A 741 -4.89 -1.45 -76.67
CA VAL A 741 -4.50 -2.79 -77.16
C VAL A 741 -5.69 -3.51 -77.81
N SER A 742 -6.86 -3.52 -77.17
CA SER A 742 -8.08 -4.15 -77.70
C SER A 742 -8.52 -3.53 -79.03
N SER A 743 -8.45 -2.20 -79.17
CA SER A 743 -8.76 -1.52 -80.44
C SER A 743 -7.77 -1.88 -81.55
N THR A 744 -6.47 -1.89 -81.24
CA THR A 744 -5.42 -2.29 -82.18
C THR A 744 -5.58 -3.75 -82.61
N VAL A 745 -5.87 -4.64 -81.67
CA VAL A 745 -6.15 -6.06 -81.92
C VAL A 745 -7.43 -6.26 -82.72
N ASN A 746 -8.51 -5.54 -82.41
CA ASN A 746 -9.75 -5.62 -83.17
C ASN A 746 -9.55 -5.15 -84.61
N THR A 747 -8.77 -4.08 -84.80
CA THR A 747 -8.39 -3.59 -86.14
C THR A 747 -7.61 -4.66 -86.92
N TRP A 748 -6.74 -5.43 -86.25
CA TRP A 748 -6.05 -6.57 -86.84
C TRP A 748 -6.98 -7.75 -87.15
N MET A 749 -8.00 -7.99 -86.31
CA MET A 749 -8.92 -9.12 -86.43
C MET A 749 -10.07 -8.87 -87.42
N SER A 750 -10.43 -7.61 -87.68
CA SER A 750 -11.55 -7.22 -88.55
C SER A 750 -11.15 -6.96 -90.00
N SER A 751 -9.89 -7.15 -90.41
CA SER A 751 -9.53 -7.10 -91.82
C SER A 751 -10.02 -8.39 -92.52
N GLU A 752 -10.78 -8.25 -93.61
CA GLU A 752 -11.40 -9.39 -94.31
C GLU A 752 -10.43 -10.17 -95.22
N GLU A 753 -9.16 -9.78 -95.31
CA GLU A 753 -8.20 -10.44 -96.20
C GLU A 753 -7.69 -11.76 -95.60
N LYS A 754 -8.01 -12.88 -96.26
CA LYS A 754 -7.54 -14.24 -95.93
C LYS A 754 -6.18 -14.55 -96.55
N ASP A 755 -5.22 -13.63 -96.48
CA ASP A 755 -3.87 -13.90 -96.98
C ASP A 755 -2.97 -14.57 -95.91
N ALA A 756 -1.77 -14.98 -96.32
CA ALA A 756 -0.81 -15.65 -95.44
C ALA A 756 -0.39 -14.78 -94.24
N ALA A 757 -0.52 -13.44 -94.32
CA ALA A 757 -0.23 -12.54 -93.22
C ALA A 757 -1.31 -12.64 -92.14
N THR A 758 -2.58 -12.84 -92.50
CA THR A 758 -3.68 -13.07 -91.53
C THR A 758 -3.53 -14.41 -90.79
N ILE A 759 -3.00 -15.44 -91.45
CA ILE A 759 -2.65 -16.71 -90.79
C ILE A 759 -1.41 -16.54 -89.88
N MET A 760 -0.43 -15.75 -90.30
CA MET A 760 0.74 -15.40 -89.50
C MET A 760 0.37 -14.55 -88.27
N ILE A 761 -0.58 -13.61 -88.41
CA ILE A 761 -1.12 -12.77 -87.33
C ILE A 761 -1.95 -13.62 -86.36
N LYS A 762 -2.74 -14.59 -86.83
CA LYS A 762 -3.44 -15.55 -85.96
C LYS A 762 -2.47 -16.46 -85.19
N ASN A 763 -1.37 -16.86 -85.81
CA ASN A 763 -0.28 -17.59 -85.15
C ASN A 763 0.46 -16.73 -84.11
N GLU A 764 0.74 -15.46 -84.41
CA GLU A 764 1.29 -14.50 -83.44
C GLU A 764 0.31 -14.23 -82.29
N PHE A 765 -0.99 -14.16 -82.57
CA PHE A 765 -2.03 -14.01 -81.56
C PHE A 765 -2.14 -15.24 -80.63
N ALA A 766 -1.96 -16.45 -81.17
CA ALA A 766 -1.88 -17.68 -80.38
C ALA A 766 -0.62 -17.73 -79.49
N ASN A 767 0.50 -17.15 -79.95
CA ASN A 767 1.71 -16.96 -79.16
C ASN A 767 1.56 -15.82 -78.11
N PHE A 768 0.62 -14.89 -78.33
CA PHE A 768 0.35 -13.72 -77.49
C PHE A 768 -0.57 -14.01 -76.29
N ILE A 769 -1.49 -14.98 -76.40
CA ILE A 769 -2.47 -15.32 -75.34
C ILE A 769 -1.84 -15.66 -73.99
N PRO A 770 -0.76 -16.46 -73.91
CA PRO A 770 -0.08 -16.74 -72.63
C PRO A 770 0.55 -15.49 -71.99
N CYS A 771 0.86 -14.46 -72.78
CA CYS A 771 1.48 -13.22 -72.31
C CYS A 771 0.47 -12.24 -71.69
N LEU A 772 -0.83 -12.35 -71.99
CA LEU A 772 -1.90 -11.47 -71.47
C LEU A 772 -2.04 -11.52 -69.94
N GLY A 773 -1.69 -12.65 -69.30
CA GLY A 773 -1.64 -12.74 -67.83
C GLY A 773 -0.58 -11.83 -67.19
N GLY A 774 0.45 -11.43 -67.94
CA GLY A 774 1.46 -10.45 -67.53
C GLY A 774 1.16 -9.00 -67.90
N LEU A 775 0.03 -8.73 -68.59
CA LEU A 775 -0.31 -7.42 -69.15
C LEU A 775 -1.08 -6.49 -68.19
N MET A 776 -1.36 -6.89 -66.95
CA MET A 776 -2.16 -6.07 -66.03
C MET A 776 -1.39 -5.64 -64.77
N PRO A 777 -1.37 -4.34 -64.39
CA PRO A 777 -0.91 -3.92 -63.08
C PRO A 777 -1.83 -4.42 -61.97
N SER A 778 -1.26 -5.08 -60.97
CA SER A 778 -1.89 -5.11 -59.66
C SER A 778 -1.90 -3.69 -59.10
N SER A 779 -3.09 -3.11 -58.90
CA SER A 779 -3.28 -1.95 -58.01
C SER A 779 -2.64 -2.27 -56.65
N PRO A 780 -1.94 -1.31 -56.02
CA PRO A 780 -1.30 -1.51 -54.72
C PRO A 780 -2.29 -1.80 -53.57
N PHE A 781 -3.61 -1.72 -53.77
CA PHE A 781 -4.62 -1.83 -52.70
C PHE A 781 -5.80 -2.77 -52.95
N SER A 782 -5.71 -3.77 -53.84
CA SER A 782 -6.79 -4.77 -53.86
C SER A 782 -6.35 -6.22 -54.12
N GLN A 783 -6.52 -7.07 -53.10
CA GLN A 783 -6.69 -8.52 -53.27
C GLN A 783 -7.90 -8.87 -54.16
N LYS A 784 -8.77 -7.89 -54.48
CA LYS A 784 -9.87 -8.01 -55.44
C LYS A 784 -9.41 -8.08 -56.90
N LEU A 785 -8.16 -7.73 -57.24
CA LEU A 785 -7.75 -7.71 -58.66
C LEU A 785 -7.43 -9.09 -59.25
N GLN A 786 -7.08 -10.08 -58.41
CA GLN A 786 -6.99 -11.47 -58.87
C GLN A 786 -8.36 -11.99 -59.36
N ALA A 787 -9.46 -11.44 -58.83
CA ALA A 787 -10.83 -11.68 -59.29
C ALA A 787 -11.24 -10.84 -60.53
N ASN A 788 -10.40 -9.92 -61.00
CA ASN A 788 -10.65 -9.10 -62.21
C ASN A 788 -9.80 -9.53 -63.42
N ALA A 789 -8.71 -10.27 -63.22
CA ALA A 789 -8.10 -11.08 -64.29
C ALA A 789 -9.11 -12.08 -64.87
N ASP A 790 -9.95 -12.64 -63.98
CA ASP A 790 -11.13 -13.40 -64.38
C ASP A 790 -12.05 -12.57 -65.29
N SER A 791 -12.24 -11.26 -65.10
CA SER A 791 -13.24 -10.44 -65.83
C SER A 791 -12.95 -10.21 -67.32
N ILE A 792 -11.70 -10.32 -67.79
CA ILE A 792 -11.35 -10.07 -69.21
C ILE A 792 -11.27 -11.38 -70.00
N LEU A 793 -10.76 -12.43 -69.37
CA LEU A 793 -10.82 -13.78 -69.92
C LEU A 793 -12.22 -14.36 -69.82
N LYS A 794 -13.06 -13.89 -68.87
CA LYS A 794 -14.43 -14.37 -68.69
C LYS A 794 -15.33 -14.12 -69.89
N PRO A 795 -15.37 -12.96 -70.57
CA PRO A 795 -16.11 -12.78 -71.83
C PRO A 795 -15.65 -13.73 -72.95
N LEU A 796 -14.34 -13.94 -73.11
CA LEU A 796 -13.79 -14.86 -74.11
C LEU A 796 -14.09 -16.32 -73.74
N SER A 797 -13.98 -16.66 -72.45
CA SER A 797 -14.36 -17.95 -71.89
C SER A 797 -15.88 -18.17 -71.91
N ILE A 798 -16.67 -17.09 -71.77
CA ILE A 798 -18.14 -17.08 -71.87
C ILE A 798 -18.50 -17.36 -73.31
N MET A 799 -17.82 -16.74 -74.28
CA MET A 799 -18.00 -16.99 -75.71
C MET A 799 -17.63 -18.44 -76.09
N ILE A 800 -16.53 -18.99 -75.57
CA ILE A 800 -16.15 -20.42 -75.75
C ILE A 800 -17.14 -21.34 -75.02
N SER A 801 -17.58 -20.98 -73.81
CA SER A 801 -18.55 -21.76 -73.02
C SER A 801 -19.98 -21.67 -73.54
N GLN A 802 -20.34 -20.60 -74.25
CA GLN A 802 -21.61 -20.43 -74.96
C GLN A 802 -21.65 -21.28 -76.23
N TYR A 803 -20.49 -21.55 -76.83
CA TYR A 803 -20.33 -22.55 -77.89
C TYR A 803 -20.46 -24.00 -77.38
N ILE A 804 -20.28 -24.24 -76.07
CA ILE A 804 -20.41 -25.54 -75.42
C ILE A 804 -21.72 -25.55 -74.61
N GLU A 805 -22.85 -25.79 -75.29
CA GLU A 805 -24.18 -25.60 -74.70
C GLU A 805 -24.45 -26.53 -73.49
N TYR A 806 -24.78 -25.91 -72.35
CA TYR A 806 -24.98 -26.54 -71.04
C TYR A 806 -26.41 -27.10 -70.90
N SER A 807 -26.61 -28.39 -71.19
CA SER A 807 -27.81 -29.14 -70.76
C SER A 807 -27.41 -30.55 -70.27
N PRO A 808 -27.81 -30.98 -69.04
CA PRO A 808 -27.56 -32.32 -68.52
C PRO A 808 -28.19 -33.45 -69.36
N GLU A 809 -29.13 -33.12 -70.24
CA GLU A 809 -29.81 -34.07 -71.13
C GLU A 809 -29.03 -34.30 -72.43
N ASN A 810 -28.16 -33.36 -72.81
CA ASN A 810 -27.35 -33.42 -74.04
C ASN A 810 -25.88 -33.83 -73.78
N ALA A 811 -25.40 -33.70 -72.54
CA ALA A 811 -23.98 -33.83 -72.21
C ALA A 811 -23.36 -35.18 -72.56
N LYS A 812 -24.04 -36.32 -72.37
CA LYS A 812 -23.39 -37.63 -72.57
C LYS A 812 -23.23 -38.05 -74.04
N ARG A 813 -24.11 -37.60 -74.94
CA ARG A 813 -24.00 -37.86 -76.40
C ARG A 813 -23.09 -36.85 -77.11
N ASN A 814 -23.08 -35.58 -76.67
CA ASN A 814 -22.28 -34.54 -77.30
C ASN A 814 -20.83 -34.45 -76.79
N LEU A 815 -20.48 -35.05 -75.63
CA LEU A 815 -19.15 -34.81 -75.04
C LEU A 815 -18.01 -35.37 -75.87
N ASP A 816 -18.15 -36.58 -76.40
CA ASP A 816 -17.13 -37.21 -77.24
C ASP A 816 -16.98 -36.44 -78.58
N ASP A 817 -18.08 -35.93 -79.13
CA ASP A 817 -18.08 -35.10 -80.34
C ASP A 817 -17.46 -33.71 -80.10
N ILE A 818 -17.75 -33.07 -78.95
CA ILE A 818 -17.14 -31.80 -78.54
C ILE A 818 -15.64 -31.98 -78.30
N ILE A 819 -15.22 -33.05 -77.63
CA ILE A 819 -13.80 -33.35 -77.42
C ILE A 819 -13.08 -33.57 -78.75
N LYS A 820 -13.72 -34.28 -79.69
CA LYS A 820 -13.18 -34.53 -81.03
C LYS A 820 -13.09 -33.24 -81.85
N MET A 821 -14.09 -32.36 -81.75
CA MET A 821 -14.10 -31.03 -82.38
C MET A 821 -13.02 -30.14 -81.78
N LEU A 822 -12.96 -30.01 -80.45
CA LEU A 822 -11.96 -29.23 -79.73
C LEU A 822 -10.53 -29.73 -80.04
N SER A 823 -10.33 -31.05 -80.13
CA SER A 823 -9.05 -31.64 -80.51
C SER A 823 -8.66 -31.33 -81.96
N THR A 824 -9.64 -31.22 -82.86
CA THR A 824 -9.42 -30.86 -84.27
C THR A 824 -9.08 -29.36 -84.39
N ASP A 825 -9.88 -28.49 -83.77
CA ASP A 825 -9.65 -27.05 -83.76
C ASP A 825 -8.32 -26.69 -83.08
N LEU A 826 -7.95 -27.35 -81.99
CA LEU A 826 -6.65 -27.16 -81.32
C LEU A 826 -5.48 -27.59 -82.20
N LYS A 827 -5.66 -28.58 -83.08
CA LYS A 827 -4.63 -29.01 -84.03
C LYS A 827 -4.46 -28.01 -85.17
N ASP A 828 -5.56 -27.39 -85.60
CA ASP A 828 -5.56 -26.37 -86.65
C ASP A 828 -5.02 -25.03 -86.15
N VAL A 829 -5.23 -24.70 -84.87
CA VAL A 829 -4.77 -23.45 -84.23
C VAL A 829 -3.35 -23.56 -83.65
N ALA A 830 -2.91 -24.74 -83.22
CA ALA A 830 -1.58 -24.96 -82.67
C ALA A 830 -0.99 -26.27 -83.22
N SER A 831 -0.19 -26.16 -84.28
CA SER A 831 0.33 -27.32 -85.00
C SER A 831 1.37 -28.13 -84.21
N ASN A 832 2.08 -27.51 -83.25
CA ASN A 832 3.07 -28.20 -82.42
C ASN A 832 2.53 -28.59 -81.02
N PRO A 833 3.01 -29.69 -80.40
CA PRO A 833 2.54 -30.15 -79.10
C PRO A 833 2.75 -29.18 -77.93
N ALA A 834 3.82 -28.38 -77.95
CA ALA A 834 4.15 -27.47 -76.85
C ALA A 834 3.17 -26.28 -76.79
N SER A 835 2.84 -25.70 -77.95
CA SER A 835 1.85 -24.63 -78.07
C SER A 835 0.44 -25.12 -77.72
N ARG A 836 0.07 -26.34 -78.13
CA ARG A 836 -1.20 -26.97 -77.69
C ARG A 836 -1.26 -27.14 -76.19
N LYS A 837 -0.18 -27.62 -75.57
CA LYS A 837 -0.09 -27.77 -74.11
C LYS A 837 -0.22 -26.43 -73.41
N ALA A 838 0.51 -25.41 -73.86
CA ALA A 838 0.45 -24.06 -73.29
C ALA A 838 -0.94 -23.42 -73.42
N LEU A 839 -1.61 -23.64 -74.56
CA LEU A 839 -2.98 -23.15 -74.79
C LEU A 839 -3.97 -23.88 -73.87
N ILE A 840 -3.89 -25.20 -73.76
CA ILE A 840 -4.75 -25.99 -72.87
C ILE A 840 -4.52 -25.62 -71.40
N ASP A 841 -3.27 -25.51 -70.97
CA ASP A 841 -2.90 -25.07 -69.62
C ASP A 841 -3.41 -23.64 -69.36
N GLY A 842 -3.33 -22.76 -70.35
CA GLY A 842 -3.90 -21.42 -70.31
C GLY A 842 -5.42 -21.42 -70.17
N LEU A 843 -6.14 -22.18 -70.99
CA LEU A 843 -7.60 -22.28 -70.92
C LEU A 843 -8.06 -22.89 -69.58
N TYR A 844 -7.30 -23.84 -69.02
CA TYR A 844 -7.56 -24.42 -67.72
C TYR A 844 -7.33 -23.43 -66.58
N ASN A 845 -6.15 -22.80 -66.52
CA ASN A 845 -5.76 -21.88 -65.46
C ASN A 845 -6.66 -20.63 -65.41
N ASN A 846 -7.27 -20.27 -66.54
CA ASN A 846 -8.19 -19.14 -66.67
C ASN A 846 -9.68 -19.54 -66.54
N GLY A 847 -9.97 -20.78 -66.16
CA GLY A 847 -11.34 -21.25 -65.89
C GLY A 847 -12.22 -21.47 -67.13
N ALA A 848 -11.68 -21.35 -68.35
CA ALA A 848 -12.45 -21.54 -69.58
C ALA A 848 -12.94 -22.98 -69.76
N LEU A 849 -12.20 -23.95 -69.21
CA LEU A 849 -12.58 -25.37 -69.20
C LEU A 849 -13.43 -25.76 -67.97
N ASP A 850 -13.70 -24.84 -67.04
CA ASP A 850 -14.40 -25.17 -65.78
C ASP A 850 -15.80 -25.72 -66.02
N GLN A 851 -16.58 -25.06 -66.89
CA GLN A 851 -17.96 -25.50 -67.16
C GLN A 851 -17.99 -26.86 -67.86
N PHE A 852 -17.00 -27.12 -68.71
CA PHE A 852 -16.85 -28.40 -69.38
C PHE A 852 -16.51 -29.51 -68.38
N ILE A 853 -15.51 -29.29 -67.53
CA ILE A 853 -15.10 -30.22 -66.45
C ILE A 853 -16.27 -30.49 -65.50
N LYS A 854 -16.98 -29.45 -65.06
CA LYS A 854 -18.15 -29.58 -64.19
C LYS A 854 -19.25 -30.43 -64.83
N SER A 855 -19.50 -30.24 -66.13
CA SER A 855 -20.50 -31.00 -66.87
C SER A 855 -20.14 -32.49 -66.99
N MET A 856 -18.86 -32.80 -67.23
CA MET A 856 -18.35 -34.18 -67.22
C MET A 856 -18.61 -34.85 -65.88
N VAL A 857 -18.22 -34.19 -64.79
CA VAL A 857 -18.36 -34.75 -63.45
C VAL A 857 -19.83 -34.86 -63.05
N HIS A 858 -20.67 -33.87 -63.40
CA HIS A 858 -22.10 -33.90 -63.12
C HIS A 858 -22.81 -35.08 -63.80
N SER A 859 -22.47 -35.34 -65.07
CA SER A 859 -23.00 -36.48 -65.83
C SER A 859 -22.66 -37.82 -65.18
N GLU A 860 -21.41 -38.00 -64.75
CA GLU A 860 -20.96 -39.23 -64.08
C GLU A 860 -21.63 -39.43 -62.70
N VAL A 861 -21.77 -38.36 -61.92
CA VAL A 861 -22.47 -38.41 -60.62
C VAL A 861 -23.95 -38.73 -60.81
N LYS A 862 -24.63 -38.10 -61.79
CA LYS A 862 -26.02 -38.42 -62.14
C LYS A 862 -26.16 -39.90 -62.51
N GLY A 863 -25.26 -40.41 -63.36
CA GLY A 863 -25.25 -41.82 -63.76
C GLY A 863 -25.02 -42.79 -62.59
N ALA A 864 -24.30 -42.38 -61.54
CA ALA A 864 -24.16 -43.16 -60.32
C ALA A 864 -25.44 -43.13 -59.47
N PHE A 865 -26.08 -41.96 -59.29
CA PHE A 865 -27.31 -41.82 -58.51
C PHE A 865 -28.51 -42.53 -59.15
N ASP A 866 -28.59 -42.54 -60.48
CA ASP A 866 -29.65 -43.23 -61.21
C ASP A 866 -29.66 -44.74 -60.97
N LYS A 867 -28.52 -45.33 -60.56
CA LYS A 867 -28.40 -46.75 -60.21
C LYS A 867 -28.82 -47.06 -58.77
N MET A 868 -29.12 -46.06 -57.95
CA MET A 868 -29.51 -46.24 -56.54
C MET A 868 -31.02 -46.36 -56.39
N SER A 869 -31.46 -47.19 -55.44
CA SER A 869 -32.89 -47.33 -55.13
C SER A 869 -33.45 -46.06 -54.47
N GLU A 870 -34.75 -45.85 -54.58
CA GLU A 870 -35.45 -44.71 -53.94
C GLU A 870 -35.39 -44.77 -52.41
N SER A 871 -35.22 -45.98 -51.84
CA SER A 871 -35.00 -46.19 -50.41
C SER A 871 -33.59 -45.79 -49.94
N ASP A 872 -32.59 -45.87 -50.82
CA ASP A 872 -31.21 -45.47 -50.51
C ASP A 872 -30.97 -43.98 -50.75
N LEU A 873 -31.62 -43.40 -51.78
CA LEU A 873 -31.55 -41.97 -52.09
C LEU A 873 -32.94 -41.48 -52.55
N PRO A 874 -33.72 -40.83 -51.65
CA PRO A 874 -35.04 -40.31 -51.97
C PRO A 874 -35.02 -39.35 -53.16
N LYS A 875 -36.09 -39.35 -53.97
CA LYS A 875 -36.18 -38.54 -55.20
C LYS A 875 -35.95 -37.05 -54.96
N ASP A 876 -36.54 -36.49 -53.92
CA ASP A 876 -36.41 -35.06 -53.61
C ASP A 876 -34.96 -34.68 -53.25
N LEU A 877 -34.29 -35.57 -52.50
CA LEU A 877 -32.88 -35.40 -52.17
C LEU A 877 -32.00 -35.56 -53.42
N ARG A 878 -32.28 -36.55 -54.27
CA ARG A 878 -31.59 -36.72 -55.56
C ARG A 878 -31.71 -35.46 -56.44
N ALA A 879 -32.90 -34.89 -56.54
CA ALA A 879 -33.17 -33.67 -57.31
C ALA A 879 -32.46 -32.45 -56.71
N PHE A 880 -32.47 -32.31 -55.38
CA PHE A 880 -31.74 -31.25 -54.68
C PHE A 880 -30.23 -31.32 -54.90
N LEU A 881 -29.67 -32.53 -54.89
CA LEU A 881 -28.22 -32.77 -55.02
C LEU A 881 -27.71 -32.63 -56.46
N LEU A 882 -28.54 -32.95 -57.46
CA LEU A 882 -28.26 -32.73 -58.88
C LEU A 882 -28.66 -31.32 -59.37
N ASN A 883 -29.16 -30.47 -58.47
CA ASN A 883 -29.41 -29.08 -58.80
C ASN A 883 -28.07 -28.38 -59.09
N LYS A 884 -28.02 -27.67 -60.21
CA LYS A 884 -26.83 -26.94 -60.69
C LYS A 884 -26.18 -26.08 -59.60
N GLU A 885 -26.95 -25.27 -58.89
CA GLU A 885 -26.41 -24.34 -57.90
C GLU A 885 -25.78 -25.07 -56.71
N ASN A 886 -26.37 -26.19 -56.29
CA ASN A 886 -25.85 -27.01 -55.20
C ASN A 886 -24.61 -27.80 -55.63
N PHE A 887 -24.61 -28.33 -56.86
CA PHE A 887 -23.48 -29.03 -57.43
C PHE A 887 -22.27 -28.08 -57.65
N ASP A 888 -22.51 -26.86 -58.11
CA ASP A 888 -21.47 -25.85 -58.32
C ASP A 888 -20.77 -25.44 -57.03
N LYS A 889 -21.48 -25.38 -55.90
CA LYS A 889 -20.88 -25.07 -54.57
C LYS A 889 -19.79 -26.06 -54.18
N ILE A 890 -19.87 -27.32 -54.61
CA ILE A 890 -18.84 -28.33 -54.32
C ILE A 890 -17.54 -28.02 -55.06
N PHE A 891 -17.62 -27.48 -56.29
CA PHE A 891 -16.46 -27.09 -57.08
C PHE A 891 -15.78 -25.79 -56.62
N LEU A 892 -16.39 -25.07 -55.69
CA LEU A 892 -15.78 -23.90 -55.03
C LEU A 892 -14.93 -24.29 -53.79
N SER A 893 -14.96 -25.55 -53.37
CA SER A 893 -14.14 -26.06 -52.27
C SER A 893 -12.69 -26.37 -52.70
N LYS A 894 -11.77 -26.50 -51.72
CA LYS A 894 -10.37 -26.90 -51.99
C LYS A 894 -10.30 -28.25 -52.71
N GLU A 895 -11.17 -29.16 -52.33
CA GLU A 895 -11.29 -30.48 -52.90
C GLU A 895 -11.92 -30.43 -54.30
N GLY A 896 -12.81 -29.46 -54.55
CA GLY A 896 -13.36 -29.18 -55.87
C GLY A 896 -12.28 -28.82 -56.89
N LYS A 897 -11.27 -28.05 -56.46
CA LYS A 897 -10.07 -27.78 -57.27
C LYS A 897 -9.28 -29.06 -57.58
N VAL A 898 -9.12 -29.96 -56.61
CA VAL A 898 -8.44 -31.26 -56.81
C VAL A 898 -9.15 -32.12 -57.86
N ILE A 899 -10.49 -32.13 -57.89
CA ILE A 899 -11.24 -32.82 -58.95
C ILE A 899 -10.94 -32.18 -60.31
N LYS A 900 -11.00 -30.85 -60.41
CA LYS A 900 -10.72 -30.14 -61.66
C LYS A 900 -9.33 -30.48 -62.18
N ASP A 901 -8.33 -30.43 -61.31
CA ASP A 901 -6.95 -30.78 -61.64
C ASP A 901 -6.87 -32.24 -62.11
N MET A 902 -7.57 -33.16 -61.44
CA MET A 902 -7.57 -34.58 -61.80
C MET A 902 -8.25 -34.85 -63.15
N VAL A 903 -9.39 -34.23 -63.43
CA VAL A 903 -10.07 -34.34 -64.73
C VAL A 903 -9.20 -33.74 -65.83
N MET A 904 -8.58 -32.60 -65.56
CA MET A 904 -7.69 -31.94 -66.51
C MET A 904 -6.49 -32.81 -66.84
N GLU A 905 -5.73 -33.24 -65.84
CA GLU A 905 -4.47 -33.99 -66.04
C GLU A 905 -4.70 -35.44 -66.50
N LYS A 906 -5.71 -36.14 -65.96
CA LYS A 906 -5.88 -37.58 -66.21
C LYS A 906 -6.85 -37.92 -67.33
N ILE A 907 -7.71 -36.98 -67.74
CA ILE A 907 -8.72 -37.22 -68.76
C ILE A 907 -8.55 -36.25 -69.93
N LEU A 908 -8.62 -34.94 -69.69
CA LEU A 908 -8.64 -33.97 -70.79
C LEU A 908 -7.31 -33.82 -71.50
N LYS A 909 -6.19 -33.71 -70.78
CA LYS A 909 -4.87 -33.61 -71.42
C LYS A 909 -4.55 -34.85 -72.26
N PRO A 910 -4.66 -36.10 -71.76
CA PRO A 910 -4.37 -37.28 -72.59
C PRO A 910 -5.24 -37.35 -73.85
N VAL A 911 -6.50 -36.92 -73.77
CA VAL A 911 -7.43 -37.00 -74.90
C VAL A 911 -7.19 -35.86 -75.89
N LEU A 912 -6.97 -34.63 -75.42
CA LEU A 912 -6.78 -33.46 -76.28
C LEU A 912 -5.34 -33.31 -76.81
N MET A 913 -4.34 -33.78 -76.06
CA MET A 913 -2.93 -33.73 -76.43
C MET A 913 -2.46 -34.99 -77.16
N ASP A 914 -2.73 -36.15 -76.56
CA ASP A 914 -2.15 -37.43 -76.99
C ASP A 914 -3.14 -38.25 -77.83
N GLN A 915 -4.33 -37.70 -78.11
CA GLN A 915 -5.41 -38.35 -78.85
C GLN A 915 -5.83 -39.70 -78.25
N ALA A 916 -5.67 -39.85 -76.93
CA ALA A 916 -6.07 -41.07 -76.24
C ALA A 916 -7.58 -41.30 -76.43
N SER A 917 -7.95 -42.53 -76.78
CA SER A 917 -9.37 -42.88 -76.90
C SER A 917 -10.04 -42.85 -75.52
N MET A 918 -11.19 -42.16 -75.45
CA MET A 918 -12.05 -42.07 -74.25
C MET A 918 -12.58 -43.43 -73.76
N SER A 919 -12.46 -44.47 -74.59
CA SER A 919 -12.84 -45.86 -74.31
C SER A 919 -11.65 -46.76 -73.92
N SER A 920 -10.42 -46.25 -73.92
CA SER A 920 -9.25 -47.04 -73.54
C SER A 920 -9.29 -47.47 -72.07
N PRO A 921 -8.74 -48.64 -71.69
CA PRO A 921 -8.74 -49.12 -70.31
C PRO A 921 -8.14 -48.12 -69.31
N LEU A 922 -7.09 -47.40 -69.73
CA LEU A 922 -6.47 -46.31 -68.96
C LEU A 922 -7.43 -45.14 -68.70
N MET A 923 -8.19 -44.71 -69.70
CA MET A 923 -9.16 -43.62 -69.55
C MET A 923 -10.39 -44.06 -68.73
N VAL A 924 -10.82 -45.31 -68.85
CA VAL A 924 -11.89 -45.87 -68.01
C VAL A 924 -11.45 -45.89 -66.54
N ALA A 925 -10.23 -46.37 -66.25
CA ALA A 925 -9.68 -46.36 -64.90
C ALA A 925 -9.51 -44.93 -64.35
N ALA A 926 -9.12 -43.96 -65.18
CA ALA A 926 -9.03 -42.55 -64.80
C ALA A 926 -10.42 -41.95 -64.48
N LYS A 927 -11.43 -42.23 -65.30
CA LYS A 927 -12.83 -41.83 -65.06
C LYS A 927 -13.36 -42.44 -63.76
N ASP A 928 -13.12 -43.72 -63.51
CA ASP A 928 -13.52 -44.39 -62.27
C ASP A 928 -12.81 -43.79 -61.04
N SER A 929 -11.52 -43.48 -61.15
CA SER A 929 -10.77 -42.81 -60.09
C SER A 929 -11.30 -41.41 -59.77
N VAL A 930 -11.67 -40.63 -60.80
CA VAL A 930 -12.30 -39.31 -60.62
C VAL A 930 -13.68 -39.47 -59.97
N LYS A 931 -14.50 -40.38 -60.51
CA LYS A 931 -15.84 -40.69 -60.01
C LYS A 931 -15.81 -41.05 -58.52
N ASP A 932 -14.93 -41.95 -58.10
CA ASP A 932 -14.80 -42.38 -56.70
C ASP A 932 -14.35 -41.23 -55.78
N ARG A 933 -13.49 -40.34 -56.28
CA ARG A 933 -13.02 -39.17 -55.52
C ARG A 933 -14.14 -38.15 -55.35
N VAL A 934 -14.90 -37.89 -56.41
CA VAL A 934 -16.07 -37.00 -56.39
C VAL A 934 -17.12 -37.55 -55.42
N ILE A 935 -17.43 -38.84 -55.50
CA ILE A 935 -18.35 -39.52 -54.58
C ILE A 935 -17.88 -39.38 -53.12
N SER A 936 -16.60 -39.62 -52.86
CA SER A 936 -16.05 -39.46 -51.50
C SER A 936 -16.17 -38.02 -50.99
N MET A 937 -16.00 -37.03 -51.84
CA MET A 937 -16.18 -35.63 -51.46
C MET A 937 -17.64 -35.26 -51.22
N LEU A 938 -18.56 -35.75 -52.06
CA LEU A 938 -19.98 -35.57 -51.84
C LEU A 938 -20.35 -36.13 -50.46
N VAL A 939 -20.00 -37.38 -50.20
CA VAL A 939 -20.27 -38.07 -48.92
C VAL A 939 -19.61 -37.38 -47.70
N ASN A 940 -18.48 -36.68 -47.88
CA ASN A 940 -17.81 -35.94 -46.81
C ASN A 940 -18.21 -34.47 -46.72
N SER A 941 -19.00 -33.96 -47.65
CA SER A 941 -19.37 -32.54 -47.70
C SER A 941 -20.45 -32.22 -46.68
N PRO A 942 -20.30 -31.13 -45.89
CA PRO A 942 -21.31 -30.68 -44.94
C PRO A 942 -22.69 -30.39 -45.56
N ASN A 943 -22.71 -30.06 -46.85
CA ASN A 943 -23.95 -29.74 -47.56
C ASN A 943 -24.63 -30.98 -48.19
N PHE A 944 -23.96 -32.14 -48.18
CA PHE A 944 -24.43 -33.36 -48.85
C PHE A 944 -24.43 -34.55 -47.89
N GLY A 945 -23.25 -34.96 -47.41
CA GLY A 945 -23.08 -36.12 -46.55
C GLY A 945 -23.82 -35.98 -45.25
N ASP A 946 -23.68 -34.81 -44.62
CA ASP A 946 -24.33 -34.51 -43.36
C ASP A 946 -25.86 -34.45 -43.49
N GLN A 947 -26.41 -34.01 -44.62
CA GLN A 947 -27.86 -34.00 -44.84
C GLN A 947 -28.43 -35.41 -45.02
N ILE A 948 -27.72 -36.28 -45.75
CA ILE A 948 -28.10 -37.68 -45.91
C ILE A 948 -28.04 -38.40 -44.56
N ILE A 949 -26.96 -38.19 -43.80
CA ILE A 949 -26.79 -38.79 -42.47
C ILE A 949 -27.87 -38.25 -41.52
N LYS A 950 -28.10 -36.94 -41.52
CA LYS A 950 -29.14 -36.31 -40.68
C LYS A 950 -30.52 -36.88 -40.96
N SER A 951 -30.93 -36.95 -42.22
CA SER A 951 -32.25 -37.50 -42.58
C SER A 951 -32.37 -38.97 -42.18
N SER A 952 -31.35 -39.78 -42.50
CA SER A 952 -31.34 -41.21 -42.20
C SER A 952 -31.32 -41.51 -40.70
N VAL A 953 -30.46 -40.83 -39.93
CA VAL A 953 -30.32 -41.04 -38.48
C VAL A 953 -31.48 -40.44 -37.71
N GLN A 954 -31.99 -39.27 -38.10
CA GLN A 954 -33.17 -38.68 -37.45
C GLN A 954 -34.41 -39.57 -37.62
N ASN A 955 -34.58 -40.21 -38.78
CA ASN A 955 -35.64 -41.20 -38.99
C ASN A 955 -35.48 -42.41 -38.08
N GLN A 956 -34.26 -42.95 -37.94
CA GLN A 956 -33.99 -44.04 -36.99
C GLN A 956 -34.24 -43.67 -35.52
N ILE A 957 -33.94 -42.42 -35.13
CA ILE A 957 -34.26 -41.91 -33.79
C ILE A 957 -35.77 -41.76 -33.61
N ASN A 958 -36.48 -41.30 -34.64
CA ASN A 958 -37.93 -41.18 -34.63
C ASN A 958 -38.62 -42.55 -34.49
N ASP A 959 -38.03 -43.59 -35.10
CA ASP A 959 -38.51 -44.97 -35.07
C ASP A 959 -38.09 -45.75 -33.81
N MET A 960 -37.32 -45.16 -32.89
CA MET A 960 -37.05 -45.77 -31.59
C MET A 960 -38.36 -45.95 -30.81
N GLY A 961 -38.66 -47.19 -30.42
CA GLY A 961 -39.92 -47.56 -29.74
C GLY A 961 -40.29 -46.62 -28.58
N GLY A 962 -41.59 -46.38 -28.41
CA GLY A 962 -42.13 -45.32 -27.55
C GLY A 962 -41.57 -45.29 -26.12
N PHE A 963 -41.29 -46.45 -25.53
CA PHE A 963 -40.68 -46.53 -24.19
C PHE A 963 -39.21 -46.02 -24.16
N THR A 964 -38.40 -46.37 -25.16
CA THR A 964 -37.00 -45.91 -25.25
C THR A 964 -36.92 -44.41 -25.52
N ARG A 965 -37.82 -43.88 -26.38
CA ARG A 965 -37.91 -42.45 -26.67
C ARG A 965 -38.40 -41.64 -25.47
N LEU A 966 -39.38 -42.17 -24.72
CA LEU A 966 -39.88 -41.56 -23.48
C LEU A 966 -38.80 -41.52 -22.39
N MET A 967 -38.05 -42.61 -22.20
CA MET A 967 -36.94 -42.67 -21.24
C MET A 967 -35.77 -41.75 -21.63
N ALA A 968 -35.40 -41.67 -22.91
CA ALA A 968 -34.36 -40.76 -23.36
C ALA A 968 -34.76 -39.28 -23.15
N LYS A 969 -36.03 -38.93 -23.45
CA LYS A 969 -36.57 -37.58 -23.20
C LYS A 969 -36.61 -37.23 -21.70
N ALA A 970 -36.93 -38.21 -20.84
CA ALA A 970 -37.04 -38.02 -19.40
C ALA A 970 -35.69 -37.92 -18.70
N LEU A 971 -34.68 -38.70 -19.13
CA LEU A 971 -33.37 -38.77 -18.49
C LEU A 971 -32.36 -37.74 -19.03
N TYR A 972 -32.42 -37.42 -20.33
CA TYR A 972 -31.37 -36.64 -21.02
C TYR A 972 -31.94 -35.42 -21.77
N GLY A 973 -33.18 -35.02 -21.45
CA GLY A 973 -33.89 -33.91 -22.07
C GLY A 973 -34.33 -34.14 -23.52
N SER A 974 -35.23 -33.28 -24.02
CA SER A 974 -35.76 -33.36 -25.39
C SER A 974 -34.70 -33.14 -26.48
N ASN A 975 -33.57 -32.51 -26.12
CA ASN A 975 -32.49 -32.21 -27.04
C ASN A 975 -31.67 -33.44 -27.43
N SER A 976 -31.63 -34.48 -26.59
CA SER A 976 -31.00 -35.77 -26.89
C SER A 976 -31.68 -36.54 -28.04
N LEU A 977 -32.91 -36.17 -28.41
CA LEU A 977 -33.66 -36.78 -29.51
C LEU A 977 -33.55 -36.01 -30.84
N ASN A 978 -32.83 -34.88 -30.84
CA ASN A 978 -32.54 -34.13 -32.05
C ASN A 978 -31.11 -34.44 -32.48
N TRP A 979 -30.95 -35.13 -33.61
CA TRP A 979 -29.65 -35.53 -34.11
C TRP A 979 -28.72 -34.34 -34.36
N GLU A 980 -29.26 -33.17 -34.69
CA GLU A 980 -28.47 -31.96 -34.90
C GLU A 980 -27.68 -31.56 -33.65
N ASN A 981 -28.24 -31.84 -32.48
CA ASN A 981 -27.57 -31.58 -31.21
C ASN A 981 -26.61 -32.73 -30.88
N VAL A 982 -27.08 -33.98 -31.01
CA VAL A 982 -26.33 -35.18 -30.63
C VAL A 982 -25.05 -35.35 -31.45
N ARG A 983 -25.07 -35.03 -32.74
CA ARG A 983 -23.92 -35.19 -33.65
C ARG A 983 -22.72 -34.31 -33.28
N THR A 984 -22.91 -33.27 -32.48
CA THR A 984 -21.81 -32.40 -32.02
C THR A 984 -20.96 -33.03 -30.91
N THR A 985 -21.50 -34.04 -30.22
CA THR A 985 -20.81 -34.78 -29.14
C THR A 985 -19.71 -35.70 -29.69
N PRO A 986 -18.70 -36.10 -28.88
CA PRO A 986 -17.67 -37.04 -29.31
C PRO A 986 -18.25 -38.37 -29.83
N ASP A 987 -19.23 -38.94 -29.11
CA ASP A 987 -19.88 -40.19 -29.51
C ASP A 987 -20.79 -40.01 -30.74
N GLY A 988 -21.42 -38.84 -30.88
CA GLY A 988 -22.17 -38.46 -32.09
C GLY A 988 -21.29 -38.40 -33.33
N LYS A 989 -20.08 -37.83 -33.22
CA LYS A 989 -19.09 -37.80 -34.30
C LYS A 989 -18.59 -39.20 -34.69
N ILE A 990 -18.42 -40.10 -33.72
CA ILE A 990 -18.04 -41.50 -33.97
C ILE A 990 -19.13 -42.23 -34.74
N ALA A 991 -20.38 -42.10 -34.30
CA ALA A 991 -21.53 -42.70 -34.98
C ALA A 991 -21.69 -42.16 -36.41
N GLU A 992 -21.52 -40.84 -36.58
CA GLU A 992 -21.59 -40.18 -37.89
C GLU A 992 -20.49 -40.66 -38.84
N ALA A 993 -19.23 -40.72 -38.38
CA ALA A 993 -18.12 -41.24 -39.18
C ALA A 993 -18.35 -42.72 -39.58
N TYR A 994 -18.84 -43.54 -38.65
CA TYR A 994 -19.10 -44.95 -38.93
C TYR A 994 -20.16 -45.16 -40.02
N ILE A 995 -21.29 -44.45 -39.93
CA ILE A 995 -22.37 -44.52 -40.93
C ILE A 995 -21.87 -44.03 -42.29
N ARG A 996 -21.10 -42.93 -42.28
CA ARG A 996 -20.53 -42.35 -43.48
C ARG A 996 -19.62 -43.35 -44.20
N ASP A 997 -18.67 -43.95 -43.48
CA ASP A 997 -17.60 -44.74 -44.08
C ASP A 997 -18.02 -46.18 -44.42
N ASN A 998 -18.90 -46.79 -43.63
CA ASN A 998 -19.24 -48.22 -43.74
C ASN A 998 -20.60 -48.48 -44.40
N ILE A 999 -21.49 -47.48 -44.47
CA ILE A 999 -22.83 -47.64 -45.05
C ILE A 999 -22.99 -46.76 -46.29
N LEU A 1000 -22.77 -45.45 -46.15
CA LEU A 1000 -23.03 -44.52 -47.25
C LEU A 1000 -21.95 -44.64 -48.34
N LEU A 1001 -20.67 -44.51 -47.98
CA LEU A 1001 -19.58 -44.48 -48.97
C LEU A 1001 -19.52 -45.73 -49.86
N PRO A 1002 -19.68 -46.98 -49.37
CA PRO A 1002 -19.70 -48.16 -50.22
C PRO A 1002 -20.90 -48.16 -51.17
N LYS A 1003 -22.10 -47.81 -50.68
CA LYS A 1003 -23.31 -47.70 -51.51
C LYS A 1003 -23.14 -46.66 -52.61
N PHE A 1004 -22.60 -45.49 -52.28
CA PHE A 1004 -22.39 -44.43 -53.26
C PHE A 1004 -21.36 -44.80 -54.34
N LYS A 1005 -20.36 -45.61 -53.99
CA LYS A 1005 -19.37 -46.16 -54.93
C LYS A 1005 -19.90 -47.33 -55.78
N GLY A 1006 -21.14 -47.78 -55.53
CA GLY A 1006 -21.69 -48.96 -56.19
C GLY A 1006 -21.08 -50.29 -55.72
N ILE A 1007 -20.42 -50.29 -54.56
CA ILE A 1007 -19.90 -51.51 -53.93
C ILE A 1007 -21.09 -52.26 -53.34
N THR A 1008 -21.36 -53.46 -53.85
CA THR A 1008 -22.46 -54.31 -53.34
C THR A 1008 -22.00 -54.96 -52.05
N LEU A 1009 -22.58 -54.56 -50.91
CA LEU A 1009 -22.38 -55.22 -49.62
C LEU A 1009 -23.20 -56.52 -49.58
N SER A 1010 -22.65 -57.59 -48.99
CA SER A 1010 -23.46 -58.78 -48.71
C SER A 1010 -24.59 -58.46 -47.73
N LYS A 1011 -25.66 -59.27 -47.73
CA LYS A 1011 -26.77 -59.10 -46.78
C LYS A 1011 -26.30 -59.20 -45.33
N GLU A 1012 -25.32 -60.07 -45.04
CA GLU A 1012 -24.72 -60.18 -43.71
C GLU A 1012 -23.94 -58.92 -43.32
N GLU A 1013 -23.12 -58.37 -44.22
CA GLU A 1013 -22.34 -57.15 -43.96
C GLU A 1013 -23.23 -55.92 -43.81
N GLU A 1014 -24.23 -55.74 -44.68
CA GLU A 1014 -25.14 -54.61 -44.58
C GLU A 1014 -25.93 -54.65 -43.27
N LYS A 1015 -26.37 -55.83 -42.83
CA LYS A 1015 -27.04 -56.01 -41.53
C LYS A 1015 -26.08 -55.70 -40.38
N LYS A 1016 -24.86 -56.23 -40.41
CA LYS A 1016 -23.82 -55.98 -39.40
C LYS A 1016 -23.52 -54.48 -39.24
N TYR A 1017 -23.31 -53.77 -40.35
CA TYR A 1017 -23.00 -52.33 -40.31
C TYR A 1017 -24.19 -51.50 -39.84
N LYS A 1018 -25.43 -51.83 -40.24
CA LYS A 1018 -26.63 -51.16 -39.74
C LYS A 1018 -26.86 -51.39 -38.25
N ASP A 1019 -26.65 -52.62 -37.76
CA ASP A 1019 -26.80 -52.94 -36.33
C ASP A 1019 -25.77 -52.18 -35.49
N GLU A 1020 -24.52 -52.12 -35.94
CA GLU A 1020 -23.46 -51.39 -35.24
C GLU A 1020 -23.66 -49.87 -35.27
N ALA A 1021 -24.06 -49.32 -36.41
CA ALA A 1021 -24.47 -47.91 -36.51
C ALA A 1021 -25.61 -47.58 -35.53
N GLY A 1022 -26.63 -48.43 -35.45
CA GLY A 1022 -27.74 -48.27 -34.52
C GLY A 1022 -27.30 -48.30 -33.05
N LYS A 1023 -26.29 -49.11 -32.69
CA LYS A 1023 -25.71 -49.09 -31.34
C LYS A 1023 -24.98 -47.78 -31.07
N LEU A 1024 -24.14 -47.32 -31.99
CA LEU A 1024 -23.36 -46.08 -31.83
C LEU A 1024 -24.28 -44.86 -31.71
N VAL A 1025 -25.34 -44.78 -32.52
CA VAL A 1025 -26.37 -43.72 -32.41
C VAL A 1025 -27.06 -43.78 -31.03
N LYS A 1026 -27.43 -44.97 -30.54
CA LYS A 1026 -28.02 -45.13 -29.20
C LYS A 1026 -27.07 -44.71 -28.08
N VAL A 1027 -25.77 -44.99 -28.20
CA VAL A 1027 -24.76 -44.56 -27.23
C VAL A 1027 -24.63 -43.04 -27.23
N ALA A 1028 -24.57 -42.42 -28.41
CA ALA A 1028 -24.49 -40.97 -28.55
C ALA A 1028 -25.71 -40.25 -27.94
N VAL A 1029 -26.92 -40.76 -28.17
CA VAL A 1029 -28.15 -40.22 -27.57
C VAL A 1029 -28.15 -40.33 -26.04
N LYS A 1030 -27.60 -41.41 -25.47
CA LYS A 1030 -27.57 -41.64 -24.01
C LYS A 1030 -26.54 -40.79 -23.25
N LYS A 1031 -25.50 -40.30 -23.93
CA LYS A 1031 -24.38 -39.56 -23.33
C LYS A 1031 -24.37 -38.08 -23.73
N TYR A 1032 -25.54 -37.54 -24.09
CA TYR A 1032 -25.66 -36.19 -24.63
C TYR A 1032 -25.48 -35.08 -23.58
N ASP A 1033 -25.70 -35.36 -22.28
CA ASP A 1033 -25.53 -34.39 -21.17
C ASP A 1033 -24.06 -34.12 -20.80
#